data_AF-A0A2V9ETT5-F1
#
_entry.id   AF-A0A2V9ETT5-F1
#
_cell.length_a   1.000
_cell.length_b   1.000
_cell.length_c   1.000
_cell.angle_alpha   90.00
_cell.angle_beta   90.00
_cell.angle_gamma   90.00
#
_symmetry.space_group_name_H-M   'P 1'
#
loop_
_entity.id
_entity.type
_entity.pdbx_description
1 polymer ?
#
loop_
_entity_poly.entity_id
_entity_poly.type
_entity_poly.pdbx_seq_one_letter_code
_entity_poly.pdbx_strand_id
1 'polypeptide(L)'
;MGNIVPTLRRIQMSLLTFLILSLLVPAQGSKAAQRTAVQAQAAGQAPVTRLIVTVRDEGGATFSGLATVTLQHLDSPVFSTGTTMGGQTIFDGLGPGEYTIVVSAPGYLTATERVNLTHGSESEQAYIALKRDSSSSIVAAPQGPPALSPKLQKELGKAVGALQANRLEEAQKHADEAYRLAPGNPEVNYIRGLLADRQGKVAAAQSSWEKTLSLDPRHGLTLQALATIMARKGDYAAAKGYLERALQVDANSWRSHELMAVVCFRQSNFAEAVSHAERSLELGKNLANGARLPLAESLIQQNQTAPAMEVLRAFLDGRPAKEQAAIANNLIQKLSVPAPPSPAASGSNSTTMTETAELPELPLLKPELPKWIPPNVDEFLPGVEPGIACPLREILDGAADHVREFMKSVDRITATERLSHQVVNEWGLATREEKRSFNYVVSISEVSPGYLSVEEYRNGTTDLSVFPDAIATTGLPAAVLVFHPYYRDDYDMRCEGLGPWKDSRAWQIHFSQKPKKPSRLRGYRAAVDGPLTPIAFKGRAWIQENTHQVVRMETDLLSAMPEIKLFAEHMDIEFGPVTFHSQKENMWLPASADIYFDLRGRRIRRRNTFTNYLLFTVNEKQSISAPKESKSTDESSTSVPRSVRPLGN
;
A
#
# COMPACT_ATOMS: atom_id res chain seq x y z
N MET A 1 45.86 35.64 -22.15
CA MET A 1 45.87 36.16 -23.53
C MET A 1 44.55 35.74 -24.18
N GLY A 2 43.60 36.55 -24.61
CA GLY A 2 43.38 37.99 -24.54
C GLY A 2 41.98 38.30 -25.09
N ASN A 3 41.25 39.17 -24.37
CA ASN A 3 40.19 40.14 -24.71
C ASN A 3 39.37 39.99 -26.01
N ILE A 4 38.06 40.28 -25.94
CA ILE A 4 37.47 41.62 -26.23
C ILE A 4 35.96 41.62 -25.93
N VAL A 5 35.52 42.62 -25.15
CA VAL A 5 34.15 43.16 -24.98
C VAL A 5 34.17 44.54 -25.68
N PRO A 6 33.09 45.08 -26.30
CA PRO A 6 32.28 46.09 -25.59
C PRO A 6 30.81 46.35 -26.04
N THR A 7 30.05 46.95 -25.09
CA THR A 7 29.08 48.09 -25.19
C THR A 7 27.69 47.90 -25.80
N LEU A 8 26.56 48.11 -25.07
CA LEU A 8 25.92 49.30 -24.44
C LEU A 8 24.99 50.10 -25.39
N ARG A 9 23.69 50.19 -25.04
CA ARG A 9 22.93 51.47 -25.00
C ARG A 9 21.56 51.36 -24.30
N ARG A 10 21.44 52.09 -23.19
CA ARG A 10 20.20 52.65 -22.59
C ARG A 10 19.91 53.98 -23.28
N ILE A 11 18.64 54.32 -23.54
CA ILE A 11 18.16 55.72 -23.68
C ILE A 11 16.80 55.86 -22.97
N GLN A 12 16.67 56.99 -22.26
CA GLN A 12 15.61 57.43 -21.33
C GLN A 12 14.38 58.09 -21.99
N MET A 13 13.28 58.08 -21.21
CA MET A 13 12.21 59.08 -20.99
C MET A 13 11.97 60.21 -22.02
N SER A 14 10.70 60.44 -22.34
CA SER A 14 10.12 61.80 -22.29
C SER A 14 8.62 61.77 -21.96
N LEU A 15 8.17 62.88 -21.40
CA LEU A 15 6.95 63.11 -20.61
C LEU A 15 6.02 64.10 -21.34
N LEU A 16 4.71 63.96 -21.13
CA LEU A 16 3.69 65.01 -20.92
C LEU A 16 2.88 65.65 -22.08
N THR A 17 1.60 65.89 -21.73
CA THR A 17 0.52 66.75 -22.32
C THR A 17 -0.32 66.08 -23.42
N PHE A 18 -1.66 66.03 -23.41
CA PHE A 18 -2.68 67.05 -23.11
C PHE A 18 -4.06 66.47 -22.64
N LEU A 19 -4.83 67.27 -21.89
CA LEU A 19 -6.23 67.06 -21.46
C LEU A 19 -7.14 68.05 -22.25
N ILE A 20 -8.36 67.66 -22.65
CA ILE A 20 -9.64 68.42 -22.87
C ILE A 20 -10.55 67.50 -23.73
N LEU A 21 -11.58 66.83 -23.21
CA LEU A 21 -12.95 67.20 -22.77
C LEU A 21 -14.04 67.08 -23.88
N SER A 22 -14.93 66.09 -23.64
CA SER A 22 -16.40 66.02 -23.88
C SER A 22 -17.01 66.01 -25.30
N LEU A 23 -17.79 64.95 -25.62
CA LEU A 23 -19.28 64.94 -25.59
C LEU A 23 -19.90 63.59 -26.09
N LEU A 24 -20.71 62.98 -25.20
CA LEU A 24 -21.96 62.20 -25.33
C LEU A 24 -22.18 61.00 -26.32
N VAL A 25 -22.39 59.81 -25.71
CA VAL A 25 -23.59 58.88 -25.76
C VAL A 25 -23.80 57.97 -27.00
N PRO A 26 -24.43 56.75 -26.90
CA PRO A 26 -24.69 55.83 -25.78
C PRO A 26 -24.12 54.40 -25.95
N ALA A 27 -24.09 53.67 -24.83
CA ALA A 27 -24.00 52.21 -24.77
C ALA A 27 -25.26 51.52 -25.34
N GLN A 28 -25.06 50.60 -26.28
CA GLN A 28 -26.03 49.57 -26.66
C GLN A 28 -25.35 48.20 -26.49
N GLY A 29 -26.01 47.29 -25.79
CA GLY A 29 -25.57 45.90 -25.71
C GLY A 29 -25.94 45.10 -24.46
N SER A 30 -26.72 45.63 -23.52
CA SER A 30 -27.37 44.83 -22.47
C SER A 30 -28.88 45.04 -22.54
N LYS A 31 -29.60 44.11 -23.17
CA LYS A 31 -31.04 43.80 -22.99
C LYS A 31 -31.53 42.81 -24.05
N ALA A 32 -31.16 41.55 -23.88
CA ALA A 32 -31.83 40.41 -24.51
C ALA A 32 -31.69 39.16 -23.62
N ALA A 33 -32.02 39.29 -22.32
CA ALA A 33 -32.16 38.15 -21.41
C ALA A 33 -33.08 38.44 -20.20
N GLN A 34 -33.85 39.53 -20.24
CA GLN A 34 -34.80 39.90 -19.19
C GLN A 34 -36.12 40.30 -19.84
N ARG A 35 -36.82 39.31 -20.41
CA ARG A 35 -38.26 39.35 -20.71
C ARG A 35 -38.80 37.95 -21.06
N THR A 36 -38.56 37.01 -20.15
CA THR A 36 -39.38 35.79 -19.98
C THR A 36 -39.30 35.27 -18.54
N ALA A 37 -38.98 36.16 -17.59
CA ALA A 37 -38.96 35.88 -16.16
C ALA A 37 -40.20 36.47 -15.47
N VAL A 38 -41.38 36.25 -16.05
CA VAL A 38 -42.70 36.39 -15.40
C VAL A 38 -43.59 35.37 -16.14
N GLN A 39 -44.21 34.44 -15.40
CA GLN A 39 -44.97 33.25 -15.87
C GLN A 39 -44.16 31.97 -16.19
N ALA A 40 -43.55 31.42 -15.15
CA ALA A 40 -43.57 29.97 -14.88
C ALA A 40 -43.51 29.75 -13.36
N GLN A 41 -44.41 30.42 -12.64
CA GLN A 41 -44.83 30.02 -11.30
C GLN A 41 -46.07 29.14 -11.51
N ALA A 42 -46.00 27.91 -11.00
CA ALA A 42 -47.06 26.88 -10.83
C ALA A 42 -46.76 25.54 -11.52
N ALA A 43 -45.70 24.87 -11.07
CA ALA A 43 -45.70 23.42 -10.84
C ALA A 43 -44.88 23.20 -9.57
N GLY A 44 -45.53 22.76 -8.49
CA GLY A 44 -45.11 22.98 -7.09
C GLY A 44 -43.70 22.46 -6.75
N GLN A 45 -42.82 23.39 -6.35
CA GLN A 45 -41.67 23.06 -5.51
C GLN A 45 -42.20 22.74 -4.11
N ALA A 46 -42.11 21.48 -3.71
CA ALA A 46 -42.32 21.10 -2.32
C ALA A 46 -41.36 21.90 -1.43
N PRO A 47 -41.77 22.34 -0.23
CA PRO A 47 -40.88 23.02 0.70
C PRO A 47 -39.68 22.11 0.99
N VAL A 48 -38.49 22.64 0.76
CA VAL A 48 -37.24 21.94 0.98
C VAL A 48 -36.91 22.08 2.46
N THR A 49 -36.94 20.98 3.22
CA THR A 49 -36.72 21.02 4.66
C THR A 49 -35.22 21.02 4.97
N ARG A 50 -34.76 21.97 5.79
CA ARG A 50 -33.40 21.97 6.35
C ARG A 50 -33.38 21.19 7.66
N LEU A 51 -32.49 20.22 7.83
CA LEU A 51 -32.27 19.54 9.09
C LEU A 51 -30.91 19.93 9.68
N ILE A 52 -30.93 20.52 10.87
CA ILE A 52 -29.73 20.87 11.63
C ILE A 52 -29.53 19.80 12.70
N VAL A 53 -28.44 19.05 12.61
CA VAL A 53 -28.10 18.03 13.59
C VAL A 53 -27.03 18.58 14.52
N THR A 54 -27.36 18.66 15.81
CA THR A 54 -26.43 19.07 16.86
C THR A 54 -26.04 17.87 17.70
N VAL A 55 -24.75 17.59 17.77
CA VAL A 55 -24.18 16.51 18.57
C VAL A 55 -23.80 17.05 19.94
N ARG A 56 -24.14 16.31 20.99
CA ARG A 56 -23.87 16.65 22.39
C ARG A 56 -23.05 15.56 23.07
N ASP A 57 -22.24 15.95 24.05
CA ASP A 57 -21.55 15.00 24.93
C ASP A 57 -22.49 14.43 26.02
N GLU A 58 -21.97 13.53 26.86
CA GLU A 58 -22.71 12.91 27.97
C GLU A 58 -23.23 13.94 29.01
N GLY A 59 -22.58 15.11 29.09
CA GLY A 59 -22.98 16.21 29.97
C GLY A 59 -24.03 17.14 29.34
N GLY A 60 -24.42 16.90 28.09
CA GLY A 60 -25.39 17.71 27.34
C GLY A 60 -24.79 18.97 26.72
N ALA A 61 -23.48 19.20 26.81
CA ALA A 61 -22.81 20.31 26.14
C ALA A 61 -22.61 19.99 24.65
N THR A 62 -22.48 21.02 23.81
CA THR A 62 -22.18 20.84 22.38
C THR A 62 -20.87 20.09 22.22
N PHE A 63 -20.90 19.00 21.44
CA PHE A 63 -19.76 18.14 21.24
C PHE A 63 -18.63 18.91 20.52
N SER A 64 -17.48 18.98 21.16
CA SER A 64 -16.32 19.74 20.67
C SER A 64 -15.41 18.96 19.72
N GLY A 65 -15.61 17.64 19.62
CA GLY A 65 -14.90 16.76 18.68
C GLY A 65 -15.56 16.70 17.29
N LEU A 66 -14.92 15.98 16.38
CA LEU A 66 -15.51 15.67 15.08
C LEU A 66 -16.41 14.44 15.21
N ALA A 67 -17.68 14.60 14.88
CA ALA A 67 -18.64 13.51 14.73
C ALA A 67 -19.09 13.43 13.27
N THR A 68 -19.18 12.21 12.76
CA THR A 68 -19.80 11.94 11.47
C THR A 68 -21.29 11.71 11.72
N VAL A 69 -22.13 12.43 10.99
CA VAL A 69 -23.59 12.28 11.01
C VAL A 69 -24.03 11.75 9.66
N THR A 70 -24.69 10.62 9.64
CA THR A 70 -25.30 10.03 8.45
C THR A 70 -26.81 10.12 8.59
N LEU A 71 -27.46 10.74 7.60
CA LEU A 71 -28.92 10.68 7.41
C LEU A 71 -29.28 9.56 6.46
N GLN A 72 -30.25 8.75 6.85
CA GLN A 72 -30.84 7.70 6.03
C GLN A 72 -32.35 7.94 5.92
N HIS A 73 -32.87 8.06 4.70
CA HIS A 73 -34.32 8.07 4.46
C HIS A 73 -34.87 6.63 4.53
N LEU A 74 -36.03 6.42 5.16
CA LEU A 74 -36.57 5.07 5.35
C LEU A 74 -36.93 4.36 4.03
N ASP A 75 -37.35 5.12 3.02
CA ASP A 75 -37.84 4.57 1.74
C ASP A 75 -36.85 4.73 0.56
N SER A 76 -35.64 5.22 0.81
CA SER A 76 -34.64 5.46 -0.25
C SER A 76 -33.21 5.19 0.23
N PRO A 77 -32.37 4.49 -0.55
CA PRO A 77 -30.97 4.23 -0.22
C PRO A 77 -30.07 5.46 -0.40
N VAL A 78 -30.64 6.65 -0.62
CA VAL A 78 -29.86 7.90 -0.66
C VAL A 78 -29.53 8.29 0.78
N PHE A 79 -28.24 8.18 1.12
CA PHE A 79 -27.68 8.65 2.38
C PHE A 79 -27.01 10.00 2.17
N SER A 80 -27.24 10.95 3.07
CA SER A 80 -26.44 12.17 3.12
C SER A 80 -25.55 12.13 4.36
N THR A 81 -24.26 12.38 4.19
CA THR A 81 -23.30 12.35 5.31
C THR A 81 -22.65 13.72 5.46
N GLY A 82 -22.64 14.21 6.70
CA GLY A 82 -22.02 15.47 7.08
C GLY A 82 -21.09 15.26 8.26
N THR A 83 -20.03 16.04 8.34
CA THR A 83 -19.14 16.08 9.52
C THR A 83 -19.46 17.31 10.33
N THR A 84 -19.56 17.17 11.65
CA THR A 84 -19.87 18.31 12.51
C THR A 84 -18.79 19.38 12.49
N MET A 85 -19.16 20.63 12.25
CA MET A 85 -18.35 21.82 12.52
C MET A 85 -18.86 22.49 13.79
N GLY A 86 -18.02 22.60 14.82
CA GLY A 86 -18.46 23.14 16.12
C GLY A 86 -19.60 22.34 16.77
N GLY A 87 -19.64 21.02 16.54
CA GLY A 87 -20.67 20.12 17.06
C GLY A 87 -21.98 20.10 16.27
N GLN A 88 -22.06 20.78 15.11
CA GLN A 88 -23.26 20.82 14.28
C GLN A 88 -22.99 20.48 12.82
N THR A 89 -23.95 19.86 12.15
CA THR A 89 -23.96 19.70 10.68
C THR A 89 -25.35 20.01 10.14
N ILE A 90 -25.42 20.45 8.90
CA ILE A 90 -26.65 20.92 8.26
C ILE A 90 -26.89 20.09 6.99
N PHE A 91 -28.13 19.66 6.82
CA PHE A 91 -28.61 18.97 5.64
C PHE A 91 -29.74 19.77 5.03
N ASP A 92 -29.48 20.38 3.89
CA ASP A 92 -30.47 21.06 3.05
C ASP A 92 -31.02 20.08 2.01
N GLY A 93 -32.14 20.41 1.37
CA GLY A 93 -32.64 19.59 0.25
C GLY A 93 -33.61 18.48 0.64
N LEU A 94 -34.00 18.33 1.92
CA LEU A 94 -34.69 17.14 2.38
C LEU A 94 -36.19 17.20 2.05
N GLY A 95 -36.72 16.10 1.49
CA GLY A 95 -38.15 15.90 1.33
C GLY A 95 -38.81 15.45 2.63
N PRO A 96 -40.15 15.54 2.73
CA PRO A 96 -40.89 15.01 3.88
C PRO A 96 -40.74 13.49 3.96
N GLY A 97 -40.67 12.95 5.17
CA GLY A 97 -40.46 11.52 5.39
C GLY A 97 -39.75 11.22 6.71
N GLU A 98 -39.66 9.94 7.05
CA GLU A 98 -38.90 9.49 8.22
C GLU A 98 -37.42 9.30 7.87
N TYR A 99 -36.57 9.94 8.66
CA TYR A 99 -35.12 9.84 8.56
C TYR A 99 -34.55 9.22 9.83
N THR A 100 -33.54 8.38 9.67
CA THR A 100 -32.70 7.91 10.77
C THR A 100 -31.37 8.66 10.73
N ILE A 101 -31.04 9.30 11.83
CA ILE A 101 -29.78 10.00 12.08
C ILE A 101 -28.86 9.03 12.82
N VAL A 102 -27.71 8.72 12.22
CA VAL A 102 -26.67 7.90 12.85
C VAL A 102 -25.46 8.79 13.11
N VAL A 103 -25.05 8.90 14.37
CA VAL A 103 -23.90 9.72 14.77
C VAL A 103 -22.80 8.83 15.31
N SER A 104 -21.62 8.94 14.70
CA SER A 104 -20.42 8.23 15.12
C SER A 104 -19.33 9.24 15.47
N ALA A 105 -18.68 9.06 16.61
CA ALA A 105 -17.53 9.87 17.00
C ALA A 105 -16.47 9.00 17.71
N PRO A 106 -15.18 9.27 17.51
CA PRO A 106 -14.12 8.49 18.15
C PRO A 106 -14.19 8.53 19.67
N GLY A 107 -14.13 7.38 20.34
CA GLY A 107 -14.25 7.31 21.80
C GLY A 107 -15.68 7.22 22.33
N TYR A 108 -16.67 7.13 21.44
CA TYR A 108 -18.10 7.09 21.79
C TYR A 108 -18.82 5.94 21.07
N LEU A 109 -19.82 5.37 21.74
CA LEU A 109 -20.76 4.44 21.14
C LEU A 109 -21.57 5.17 20.06
N THR A 110 -21.81 4.49 18.93
CA THR A 110 -22.67 5.02 17.87
C THR A 110 -24.06 5.31 18.43
N ALA A 111 -24.52 6.55 18.25
CA ALA A 111 -25.87 6.98 18.63
C ALA A 111 -26.77 6.98 17.41
N THR A 112 -28.05 6.64 17.60
CA THR A 112 -29.04 6.60 16.53
C THR A 112 -30.33 7.21 17.00
N GLU A 113 -30.90 8.11 16.19
CA GLU A 113 -32.14 8.83 16.49
C GLU A 113 -33.01 8.90 15.24
N ARG A 114 -34.33 8.82 15.39
CA ARG A 114 -35.27 8.98 14.27
C ARG A 114 -35.89 10.36 14.30
N VAL A 115 -35.98 11.00 13.14
CA VAL A 115 -36.64 12.30 12.96
C VAL A 115 -37.65 12.17 11.82
N ASN A 116 -38.86 12.68 12.02
CA ASN A 116 -39.90 12.69 11.00
C ASN A 116 -40.04 14.12 10.48
N LEU A 117 -39.73 14.34 9.21
CA LEU A 117 -39.83 15.65 8.57
C LEU A 117 -41.22 15.78 7.95
N THR A 118 -42.00 16.77 8.40
CA THR A 118 -43.37 17.00 7.92
C THR A 118 -43.44 18.12 6.89
N HIS A 119 -44.46 18.10 6.03
CA HIS A 119 -44.71 19.17 5.06
C HIS A 119 -44.96 20.50 5.79
N GLY A 120 -44.03 21.45 5.69
CA GLY A 120 -44.19 22.83 6.19
C GLY A 120 -43.07 23.34 7.10
N SER A 121 -42.15 22.49 7.55
CA SER A 121 -40.99 22.93 8.34
C SER A 121 -39.90 23.54 7.44
N GLU A 122 -39.62 24.84 7.57
CA GLU A 122 -38.48 25.48 6.89
C GLU A 122 -37.14 24.94 7.43
N SER A 123 -37.08 24.65 8.74
CA SER A 123 -35.92 24.03 9.40
C SER A 123 -36.36 23.18 10.59
N GLU A 124 -35.79 21.99 10.72
CA GLU A 124 -35.91 21.08 11.86
C GLU A 124 -34.57 20.95 12.59
N GLN A 125 -34.61 20.72 13.90
CA GLN A 125 -33.41 20.49 14.72
C GLN A 125 -33.46 19.14 15.43
N ALA A 126 -32.37 18.38 15.33
CA ALA A 126 -32.19 17.13 16.05
C ALA A 126 -30.97 17.20 16.98
N TYR A 127 -31.08 16.59 18.16
CA TYR A 127 -30.08 16.65 19.22
C TYR A 127 -29.64 15.27 19.66
N ILE A 128 -28.44 14.87 19.25
CA ILE A 128 -27.96 13.51 19.49
C ILE A 128 -26.91 13.54 20.59
N ALA A 129 -27.17 12.84 21.69
CA ALA A 129 -26.22 12.68 22.78
C ALA A 129 -25.34 11.44 22.57
N LEU A 130 -24.02 11.64 22.61
CA LEU A 130 -23.04 10.56 22.52
C LEU A 130 -22.69 10.02 23.91
N LYS A 131 -22.55 8.70 24.01
CA LYS A 131 -22.07 8.00 25.22
C LYS A 131 -20.65 7.51 25.01
N ARG A 132 -19.75 7.71 25.97
CA ARG A 132 -18.35 7.26 25.83
C ARG A 132 -18.31 5.75 25.73
N ASP A 133 -17.50 5.26 24.80
CA ASP A 133 -17.16 3.85 24.72
C ASP A 133 -16.00 3.60 25.70
N SER A 134 -16.32 2.97 26.84
CA SER A 134 -15.37 2.62 27.89
C SER A 134 -14.31 1.59 27.46
N SER A 135 -14.45 1.00 26.26
CA SER A 135 -13.43 0.13 25.64
C SER A 135 -12.50 0.88 24.68
N SER A 136 -12.88 2.07 24.23
CA SER A 136 -12.10 2.91 23.32
C SER A 136 -11.10 3.78 24.09
N SER A 137 -9.95 3.21 24.40
CA SER A 137 -8.77 4.02 24.70
C SER A 137 -8.25 4.62 23.39
N ILE A 138 -8.55 5.89 23.13
CA ILE A 138 -7.74 6.71 22.23
C ILE A 138 -6.37 6.81 22.90
N VAL A 139 -5.50 5.85 22.62
CA VAL A 139 -4.10 5.94 22.98
C VAL A 139 -3.53 7.01 22.06
N ALA A 140 -3.44 8.24 22.56
CA ALA A 140 -2.37 9.12 22.11
C ALA A 140 -1.09 8.32 22.26
N ALA A 141 -0.51 7.87 21.14
CA ALA A 141 0.74 7.15 21.17
C ALA A 141 1.76 8.02 21.94
N PRO A 142 2.53 7.42 22.86
CA PRO A 142 3.59 8.15 23.53
C PRO A 142 4.45 8.79 22.43
N GLN A 143 4.70 10.10 22.54
CA GLN A 143 5.81 10.74 21.85
C GLN A 143 7.06 10.05 22.38
N GLY A 144 7.42 8.92 21.77
CA GLY A 144 8.61 8.18 22.13
C GLY A 144 9.79 9.14 21.98
N PRO A 145 10.75 9.14 22.90
CA PRO A 145 11.96 9.94 22.75
C PRO A 145 12.57 9.67 21.36
N PRO A 146 13.24 10.65 20.73
CA PRO A 146 13.89 10.44 19.44
C PRO A 146 14.76 9.17 19.52
N ALA A 147 14.54 8.25 18.57
CA ALA A 147 15.14 6.91 18.60
C ALA A 147 16.68 6.96 18.77
N LEU A 148 17.32 8.06 18.33
CA LEU A 148 18.76 8.32 18.47
C LEU A 148 19.00 9.82 18.74
N SER A 149 19.98 10.17 19.59
CA SER A 149 20.45 11.57 19.67
C SER A 149 21.16 11.98 18.37
N PRO A 150 21.16 13.27 17.96
CA PRO A 150 21.83 13.71 16.73
C PRO A 150 23.30 13.33 16.67
N LYS A 151 23.99 13.33 17.83
CA LYS A 151 25.37 12.89 17.95
C LYS A 151 25.50 11.38 17.69
N LEU A 152 24.65 10.56 18.30
CA LEU A 152 24.65 9.12 18.08
C LEU A 152 24.36 8.77 16.61
N GLN A 153 23.36 9.41 16.02
CA GLN A 153 23.03 9.25 14.60
C GLN A 153 24.23 9.57 13.69
N LYS A 154 24.94 10.67 13.99
CA LYS A 154 26.14 11.08 13.25
C LYS A 154 27.24 10.04 13.35
N GLU A 155 27.53 9.53 14.54
CA GLU A 155 28.58 8.53 14.73
C GLU A 155 28.23 7.17 14.09
N LEU A 156 26.97 6.73 14.18
CA LEU A 156 26.50 5.53 13.46
C LEU A 156 26.60 5.70 11.94
N GLY A 157 26.19 6.85 11.40
CA GLY A 157 26.31 7.15 9.97
C GLY A 157 27.76 7.10 9.48
N LYS A 158 28.69 7.70 10.23
CA LYS A 158 30.13 7.61 9.92
C LYS A 158 30.66 6.18 10.01
N ALA A 159 30.25 5.42 11.02
CA ALA A 159 30.65 4.02 11.16
C ALA A 159 30.20 3.20 9.94
N VAL A 160 28.94 3.35 9.50
CA VAL A 160 28.42 2.67 8.30
C VAL A 160 29.13 3.14 7.04
N GLY A 161 29.31 4.44 6.84
CA GLY A 161 30.05 4.98 5.69
C GLY A 161 31.50 4.48 5.63
N ALA A 162 32.17 4.35 6.78
CA ALA A 162 33.50 3.77 6.87
C ALA A 162 33.51 2.27 6.55
N LEU A 163 32.52 1.51 7.03
CA LEU A 163 32.33 0.09 6.68
C LEU A 163 32.06 -0.12 5.19
N GLN A 164 31.27 0.76 4.56
CA GLN A 164 31.03 0.74 3.11
C GLN A 164 32.31 1.00 2.32
N ALA A 165 33.15 1.92 2.80
CA ALA A 165 34.46 2.23 2.21
C ALA A 165 35.57 1.24 2.61
N ASN A 166 35.26 0.17 3.35
CA ASN A 166 36.22 -0.79 3.89
C ASN A 166 37.34 -0.18 4.75
N ARG A 167 37.07 0.95 5.42
CA ARG A 167 38.01 1.66 6.32
C ARG A 167 37.75 1.22 7.76
N LEU A 168 38.25 0.04 8.11
CA LEU A 168 37.89 -0.65 9.36
C LEU A 168 38.32 0.09 10.64
N GLU A 169 39.43 0.82 10.61
CA GLU A 169 39.91 1.60 11.76
C GLU A 169 39.02 2.82 12.03
N GLU A 170 38.64 3.56 10.98
CA GLU A 170 37.68 4.66 11.10
C GLU A 170 36.31 4.15 11.57
N ALA A 171 35.86 3.01 11.02
CA ALA A 171 34.63 2.36 11.45
C ALA A 171 34.66 1.97 12.93
N GLN A 172 35.79 1.43 13.41
CA GLN A 172 36.00 1.10 14.84
C GLN A 172 35.88 2.33 15.73
N LYS A 173 36.59 3.41 15.38
CA LYS A 173 36.54 4.66 16.15
C LYS A 173 35.10 5.18 16.31
N HIS A 174 34.34 5.21 15.22
CA HIS A 174 32.97 5.71 15.23
C HIS A 174 31.98 4.76 15.91
N ALA A 175 32.16 3.44 15.73
CA ALA A 175 31.36 2.43 16.42
C ALA A 175 31.59 2.44 17.94
N ASP A 176 32.82 2.65 18.40
CA ASP A 176 33.15 2.74 19.83
C ASP A 176 32.59 4.00 20.48
N GLU A 177 32.65 5.15 19.80
CA GLU A 177 31.98 6.36 20.30
C GLU A 177 30.45 6.19 20.33
N ALA A 178 29.85 5.57 19.30
CA ALA A 178 28.43 5.25 19.29
C ALA A 178 28.05 4.31 20.46
N TYR A 179 28.89 3.33 20.76
CA TYR A 179 28.74 2.43 21.91
C TYR A 179 28.83 3.14 23.24
N ARG A 180 29.78 4.07 23.39
CA ARG A 180 29.90 4.89 24.60
C ARG A 180 28.67 5.78 24.81
N LEU A 181 28.06 6.27 23.74
CA LEU A 181 26.87 7.11 23.79
C LEU A 181 25.60 6.31 24.13
N ALA A 182 25.45 5.09 23.60
CA ALA A 182 24.25 4.28 23.80
C ALA A 182 24.54 2.77 23.74
N PRO A 183 25.11 2.17 24.80
CA PRO A 183 25.49 0.76 24.79
C PRO A 183 24.29 -0.21 24.77
N GLY A 184 23.12 0.27 25.22
CA GLY A 184 21.85 -0.48 25.18
C GLY A 184 21.03 -0.28 23.91
N ASN A 185 21.57 0.37 22.87
CA ASN A 185 20.86 0.55 21.62
C ASN A 185 21.07 -0.66 20.67
N PRO A 186 19.98 -1.24 20.09
CA PRO A 186 20.08 -2.39 19.19
C PRO A 186 20.96 -2.14 17.96
N GLU A 187 20.81 -0.99 17.29
CA GLU A 187 21.54 -0.61 16.08
C GLU A 187 23.03 -0.47 16.34
N VAL A 188 23.40 0.13 17.47
CA VAL A 188 24.81 0.25 17.89
C VAL A 188 25.47 -1.12 18.01
N ASN A 189 24.81 -2.07 18.67
CA ASN A 189 25.32 -3.43 18.81
C ASN A 189 25.32 -4.18 17.47
N TYR A 190 24.37 -3.90 16.58
CA TYR A 190 24.32 -4.46 15.22
C TYR A 190 25.54 -4.01 14.39
N ILE A 191 25.84 -2.70 14.39
CA ILE A 191 27.00 -2.13 13.68
C ILE A 191 28.32 -2.66 14.25
N ARG A 192 28.44 -2.83 15.57
CA ARG A 192 29.63 -3.46 16.17
C ARG A 192 29.80 -4.90 15.71
N GLY A 193 28.70 -5.66 15.61
CA GLY A 193 28.74 -7.02 15.08
C GLY A 193 29.18 -7.05 13.62
N LEU A 194 28.66 -6.15 12.78
CA LEU A 194 29.12 -5.98 11.39
C LEU A 194 30.62 -5.68 11.32
N LEU A 195 31.10 -4.73 12.11
CA LEU A 195 32.52 -4.40 12.15
C LEU A 195 33.38 -5.59 12.57
N ALA A 196 32.97 -6.33 13.61
CA ALA A 196 33.68 -7.51 14.06
C ALA A 196 33.72 -8.60 12.97
N ASP A 197 32.63 -8.82 12.23
CA ASP A 197 32.59 -9.75 11.09
C ASP A 197 33.57 -9.32 9.98
N ARG A 198 33.60 -8.01 9.64
CA ARG A 198 34.55 -7.47 8.65
C ARG A 198 36.01 -7.56 9.09
N GLN A 199 36.27 -7.61 10.39
CA GLN A 199 37.59 -7.86 10.98
C GLN A 199 37.94 -9.35 11.10
N GLY A 200 37.05 -10.27 10.68
CA GLY A 200 37.23 -11.72 10.84
C GLY A 200 36.99 -12.24 12.26
N LYS A 201 36.49 -11.40 13.17
CA LYS A 201 36.24 -11.75 14.58
C LYS A 201 34.83 -12.33 14.76
N VAL A 202 34.58 -13.50 14.18
CA VAL A 202 33.24 -14.13 14.09
C VAL A 202 32.58 -14.29 15.47
N ALA A 203 33.32 -14.71 16.50
CA ALA A 203 32.77 -14.87 17.85
C ALA A 203 32.31 -13.53 18.47
N ALA A 204 33.08 -12.46 18.25
CA ALA A 204 32.71 -11.12 18.73
C ALA A 204 31.51 -10.56 17.94
N ALA A 205 31.41 -10.87 16.64
CA ALA A 205 30.27 -10.52 15.81
C ALA A 205 28.98 -11.17 16.33
N GLN A 206 29.01 -12.49 16.55
CA GLN A 206 27.89 -13.24 17.09
C GLN A 206 27.46 -12.69 18.46
N SER A 207 28.39 -12.46 19.39
CA SER A 207 28.06 -11.92 20.72
C SER A 207 27.39 -10.54 20.64
N SER A 208 27.86 -9.67 19.73
CA SER A 208 27.26 -8.34 19.53
C SER A 208 25.84 -8.45 18.96
N TRP A 209 25.60 -9.38 18.04
CA TRP A 209 24.29 -9.62 17.45
C TRP A 209 23.31 -10.33 18.39
N GLU A 210 23.78 -11.27 19.21
CA GLU A 210 22.98 -11.83 20.30
C GLU A 210 22.57 -10.74 21.29
N LYS A 211 23.46 -9.79 21.59
CA LYS A 211 23.12 -8.62 22.39
C LYS A 211 22.05 -7.77 21.72
N THR A 212 22.15 -7.53 20.41
CA THR A 212 21.09 -6.84 19.65
C THR A 212 19.74 -7.56 19.79
N LEU A 213 19.68 -8.89 19.62
CA LEU A 213 18.41 -9.64 19.78
C LEU A 213 17.88 -9.67 21.22
N SER A 214 18.74 -9.55 22.23
CA SER A 214 18.31 -9.41 23.62
C SER A 214 17.63 -8.06 23.89
N LEU A 215 17.97 -7.03 23.10
CA LEU A 215 17.42 -5.68 23.20
C LEU A 215 16.20 -5.49 22.28
N ASP A 216 16.25 -6.07 21.08
CA ASP A 216 15.16 -6.11 20.11
C ASP A 216 15.05 -7.52 19.48
N PRO A 217 14.15 -8.38 20.00
CA PRO A 217 13.96 -9.74 19.49
C PRO A 217 13.48 -9.82 18.04
N ARG A 218 13.01 -8.71 17.46
CA ARG A 218 12.47 -8.60 16.09
C ARG A 218 13.41 -7.85 15.15
N HIS A 219 14.67 -7.65 15.53
CA HIS A 219 15.64 -6.94 14.68
C HIS A 219 16.03 -7.75 13.43
N GLY A 220 15.35 -7.48 12.31
CA GLY A 220 15.43 -8.26 11.07
C GLY A 220 16.85 -8.43 10.51
N LEU A 221 17.64 -7.36 10.46
CA LEU A 221 19.02 -7.40 9.96
C LEU A 221 19.93 -8.29 10.82
N THR A 222 19.67 -8.35 12.13
CA THR A 222 20.45 -9.19 13.06
C THR A 222 20.05 -10.65 12.94
N LEU A 223 18.76 -10.93 12.73
CA LEU A 223 18.29 -12.28 12.43
C LEU A 223 18.97 -12.82 11.15
N GLN A 224 19.05 -12.00 10.10
CA GLN A 224 19.77 -12.35 8.87
C GLN A 224 21.27 -12.56 9.13
N ALA A 225 21.91 -11.69 9.91
CA ALA A 225 23.34 -11.78 10.22
C ALA A 225 23.70 -13.02 11.05
N LEU A 226 22.86 -13.39 12.03
CA LEU A 226 23.04 -14.63 12.79
C LEU A 226 22.76 -15.86 11.94
N ALA A 227 21.72 -15.86 11.11
CA ALA A 227 21.47 -16.93 10.16
C ALA A 227 22.67 -17.17 9.24
N THR A 228 23.27 -16.07 8.79
CA THR A 228 24.48 -16.07 7.98
C THR A 228 25.66 -16.74 8.71
N ILE A 229 25.92 -16.38 9.97
CA ILE A 229 26.96 -17.03 10.78
C ILE A 229 26.67 -18.52 11.00
N MET A 230 25.43 -18.88 11.31
CA MET A 230 25.06 -20.29 11.53
C MET A 230 25.24 -21.11 10.26
N ALA A 231 24.86 -20.58 9.10
CA ALA A 231 25.07 -21.22 7.81
C ALA A 231 26.56 -21.40 7.49
N ARG A 232 27.43 -20.41 7.78
CA ARG A 232 28.89 -20.54 7.64
C ARG A 232 29.49 -21.61 8.57
N LYS A 233 28.88 -21.82 9.74
CA LYS A 233 29.25 -22.88 10.69
C LYS A 233 28.69 -24.27 10.32
N GLY A 234 27.89 -24.37 9.25
CA GLY A 234 27.21 -25.61 8.86
C GLY A 234 25.95 -25.94 9.66
N ASP A 235 25.54 -25.09 10.60
CA ASP A 235 24.29 -25.26 11.35
C ASP A 235 23.12 -24.65 10.56
N TYR A 236 22.72 -25.37 9.52
CA TYR A 236 21.63 -24.95 8.64
C TYR A 236 20.26 -24.97 9.33
N ALA A 237 20.08 -25.79 10.37
CA ALA A 237 18.84 -25.84 11.14
C ALA A 237 18.66 -24.55 11.95
N ALA A 238 19.70 -24.11 12.67
CA ALA A 238 19.67 -22.83 13.37
C ALA A 238 19.54 -21.66 12.40
N ALA A 239 20.23 -21.72 11.24
CA ALA A 239 20.12 -20.69 10.21
C ALA A 239 18.68 -20.54 9.70
N LYS A 240 18.01 -21.65 9.38
CA LYS A 240 16.59 -21.67 8.96
C LYS A 240 15.69 -21.04 10.03
N GLY A 241 15.85 -21.41 11.30
CA GLY A 241 15.06 -20.84 12.40
C GLY A 241 15.21 -19.33 12.57
N TYR A 242 16.42 -18.78 12.37
CA TYR A 242 16.61 -17.32 12.34
C TYR A 242 15.94 -16.66 11.12
N LEU A 243 16.00 -17.29 9.94
CA LEU A 243 15.40 -16.76 8.71
C LEU A 243 13.89 -16.80 8.73
N GLU A 244 13.28 -17.84 9.30
CA GLU A 244 11.83 -17.91 9.53
C GLU A 244 11.36 -16.73 10.39
N ARG A 245 12.08 -16.44 11.48
CA ARG A 245 11.82 -15.24 12.30
C ARG A 245 12.04 -13.95 11.50
N ALA A 246 13.07 -13.89 10.66
CA ALA A 246 13.33 -12.71 9.82
C ALA A 246 12.18 -12.47 8.82
N LEU A 247 11.61 -13.52 8.25
CA LEU A 247 10.46 -13.46 7.34
C LEU A 247 9.14 -13.16 8.08
N GLN A 248 9.01 -13.55 9.36
CA GLN A 248 7.91 -13.06 10.20
C GLN A 248 8.00 -11.55 10.49
N VAL A 249 9.21 -11.02 10.57
CA VAL A 249 9.43 -9.56 10.70
C VAL A 249 9.16 -8.85 9.38
N ASP A 250 9.70 -9.37 8.29
CA ASP A 250 9.57 -8.83 6.95
C ASP A 250 9.45 -9.94 5.91
N ALA A 251 8.21 -10.30 5.58
CA ALA A 251 7.87 -11.35 4.62
C ALA A 251 8.34 -11.03 3.20
N ASN A 252 8.63 -9.75 2.92
CA ASN A 252 9.09 -9.26 1.62
C ASN A 252 10.56 -8.88 1.63
N SER A 253 11.32 -9.39 2.61
CA SER A 253 12.76 -9.21 2.62
C SER A 253 13.42 -10.14 1.60
N TRP A 254 13.74 -9.59 0.43
CA TRP A 254 14.47 -10.29 -0.64
C TRP A 254 15.74 -10.97 -0.12
N ARG A 255 16.44 -10.34 0.83
CA ARG A 255 17.67 -10.85 1.42
C ARG A 255 17.42 -12.05 2.33
N SER A 256 16.36 -12.01 3.13
CA SER A 256 15.95 -13.19 3.92
C SER A 256 15.60 -14.36 3.00
N HIS A 257 14.92 -14.09 1.87
CA HIS A 257 14.64 -15.09 0.85
C HIS A 257 15.91 -15.64 0.19
N GLU A 258 16.90 -14.80 -0.16
CA GLU A 258 18.17 -15.25 -0.72
C GLU A 258 18.92 -16.18 0.25
N LEU A 259 19.04 -15.77 1.51
CA LEU A 259 19.70 -16.55 2.55
C LEU A 259 18.96 -17.88 2.78
N MET A 260 17.62 -17.86 2.74
CA MET A 260 16.82 -19.08 2.85
C MET A 260 17.05 -20.01 1.67
N ALA A 261 17.17 -19.48 0.45
CA ALA A 261 17.49 -20.30 -0.72
C ALA A 261 18.84 -21.01 -0.56
N VAL A 262 19.87 -20.30 -0.07
CA VAL A 262 21.18 -20.90 0.23
C VAL A 262 21.06 -22.00 1.29
N VAL A 263 20.36 -21.73 2.38
CA VAL A 263 20.17 -22.70 3.48
C VAL A 263 19.41 -23.94 3.01
N CYS A 264 18.28 -23.78 2.30
CA CYS A 264 17.49 -24.88 1.75
C CYS A 264 18.29 -25.71 0.75
N PHE A 265 19.08 -25.07 -0.14
CA PHE A 265 19.96 -25.79 -1.05
C PHE A 265 20.98 -26.65 -0.30
N ARG A 266 21.62 -26.09 0.74
CA ARG A 266 22.58 -26.84 1.58
C ARG A 266 21.94 -27.97 2.38
N GLN A 267 20.64 -27.87 2.68
CA GLN A 267 19.83 -28.95 3.26
C GLN A 267 19.32 -29.97 2.22
N SER A 268 19.67 -29.82 0.94
CA SER A 268 19.16 -30.61 -0.20
C SER A 268 17.65 -30.47 -0.45
N ASN A 269 17.01 -29.43 0.10
CA ASN A 269 15.62 -29.06 -0.18
C ASN A 269 15.55 -28.18 -1.44
N PHE A 270 15.86 -28.75 -2.60
CA PHE A 270 16.04 -28.00 -3.85
C PHE A 270 14.77 -27.27 -4.33
N ALA A 271 13.58 -27.82 -4.09
CA ALA A 271 12.32 -27.18 -4.46
C ALA A 271 12.06 -25.90 -3.65
N GLU A 272 12.24 -25.94 -2.32
CA GLU A 272 12.16 -24.75 -1.46
C GLU A 272 13.23 -23.73 -1.86
N ALA A 273 14.44 -24.19 -2.19
CA ALA A 273 15.54 -23.32 -2.59
C ALA A 273 15.22 -22.53 -3.87
N VAL A 274 14.63 -23.18 -4.88
CA VAL A 274 14.14 -22.50 -6.10
C VAL A 274 13.11 -21.44 -5.76
N SER A 275 12.06 -21.80 -5.01
CA SER A 275 10.98 -20.88 -4.64
C SER A 275 11.50 -19.64 -3.90
N HIS A 276 12.37 -19.84 -2.90
CA HIS A 276 12.97 -18.74 -2.16
C HIS A 276 13.92 -17.90 -3.02
N ALA A 277 14.69 -18.50 -3.94
CA ALA A 277 15.58 -17.76 -4.81
C ALA A 277 14.82 -16.90 -5.83
N GLU A 278 13.78 -17.47 -6.44
CA GLU A 278 12.89 -16.73 -7.36
C GLU A 278 12.20 -15.59 -6.63
N ARG A 279 11.67 -15.84 -5.43
CA ARG A 279 11.07 -14.80 -4.60
C ARG A 279 12.08 -13.71 -4.22
N SER A 280 13.33 -14.08 -3.94
CA SER A 280 14.40 -13.11 -3.71
C SER A 280 14.65 -12.25 -4.94
N LEU A 281 14.76 -12.84 -6.13
CA LEU A 281 14.96 -12.12 -7.38
C LEU A 281 13.78 -11.20 -7.72
N GLU A 282 12.56 -11.66 -7.45
CA GLU A 282 11.33 -10.89 -7.62
C GLU A 282 11.28 -9.64 -6.73
N LEU A 283 11.69 -9.78 -5.46
CA LEU A 283 11.64 -8.70 -4.46
C LEU A 283 12.86 -7.77 -4.53
N GLY A 284 14.05 -8.32 -4.74
CA GLY A 284 15.32 -7.62 -4.62
C GLY A 284 15.94 -7.24 -5.96
N LYS A 285 15.42 -7.78 -7.07
CA LYS A 285 15.84 -7.42 -8.42
C LYS A 285 17.36 -7.52 -8.59
N ASN A 286 18.01 -6.45 -9.06
CA ASN A 286 19.46 -6.41 -9.22
C ASN A 286 20.24 -6.57 -7.89
N LEU A 287 19.67 -6.16 -6.76
CA LEU A 287 20.30 -6.37 -5.45
C LEU A 287 20.33 -7.85 -5.07
N ALA A 288 19.34 -8.61 -5.52
CA ALA A 288 19.24 -10.05 -5.32
C ALA A 288 19.99 -10.87 -6.38
N ASN A 289 20.90 -10.27 -7.18
CA ASN A 289 21.64 -11.03 -8.19
C ASN A 289 22.33 -12.27 -7.59
N GLY A 290 22.76 -12.18 -6.34
CA GLY A 290 23.33 -13.30 -5.58
C GLY A 290 22.42 -14.54 -5.49
N ALA A 291 21.10 -14.38 -5.49
CA ALA A 291 20.13 -15.48 -5.43
C ALA A 291 20.14 -16.38 -6.70
N ARG A 292 20.70 -15.90 -7.82
CA ARG A 292 20.82 -16.71 -9.05
C ARG A 292 21.76 -17.89 -8.89
N LEU A 293 22.78 -17.80 -8.04
CA LEU A 293 23.69 -18.91 -7.78
C LEU A 293 22.98 -20.09 -7.11
N PRO A 294 22.35 -19.95 -5.92
CA PRO A 294 21.61 -21.05 -5.32
C PRO A 294 20.41 -21.49 -6.19
N LEU A 295 19.81 -20.61 -7.00
CA LEU A 295 18.82 -21.00 -8.00
C LEU A 295 19.41 -21.94 -9.04
N ALA A 296 20.50 -21.55 -9.71
CA ALA A 296 21.14 -22.36 -10.72
C ALA A 296 21.65 -23.68 -10.14
N GLU A 297 22.28 -23.68 -8.97
CA GLU A 297 22.71 -24.89 -8.28
C GLU A 297 21.54 -25.83 -7.99
N SER A 298 20.40 -25.29 -7.52
CA SER A 298 19.19 -26.08 -7.26
C SER A 298 18.57 -26.65 -8.53
N LEU A 299 18.60 -25.91 -9.65
CA LEU A 299 18.12 -26.37 -10.96
C LEU A 299 19.01 -27.49 -11.52
N ILE A 300 20.33 -27.39 -11.34
CA ILE A 300 21.29 -28.45 -11.73
C ILE A 300 20.97 -29.75 -10.99
N GLN A 301 20.74 -29.68 -9.68
CA GLN A 301 20.39 -30.86 -8.86
C GLN A 301 19.03 -31.48 -9.27
N GLN A 302 18.16 -30.69 -9.88
CA GLN A 302 16.88 -31.14 -10.44
C GLN A 302 16.99 -31.58 -11.92
N ASN A 303 18.20 -31.70 -12.48
CA ASN A 303 18.48 -32.01 -13.88
C ASN A 303 17.93 -30.98 -14.90
N GLN A 304 17.61 -29.76 -14.46
CA GLN A 304 17.11 -28.68 -15.30
C GLN A 304 18.27 -27.85 -15.87
N THR A 305 19.07 -28.48 -16.72
CA THR A 305 20.34 -27.91 -17.21
C THR A 305 20.17 -26.65 -18.06
N ALA A 306 19.17 -26.62 -18.96
CA ALA A 306 18.95 -25.46 -19.83
C ALA A 306 18.51 -24.20 -19.04
N PRO A 307 17.50 -24.28 -18.14
CA PRO A 307 17.18 -23.17 -17.23
C PRO A 307 18.37 -22.74 -16.35
N ALA A 308 19.15 -23.70 -15.81
CA ALA A 308 20.32 -23.36 -15.00
C ALA A 308 21.36 -22.54 -15.77
N MET A 309 21.62 -22.89 -17.04
CA MET A 309 22.55 -22.17 -17.91
C MET A 309 22.08 -20.73 -18.21
N GLU A 310 20.78 -20.52 -18.38
CA GLU A 310 20.20 -19.19 -18.55
C GLU A 310 20.39 -18.33 -17.29
N VAL A 311 20.07 -18.90 -16.12
CA VAL A 311 20.25 -18.23 -14.82
C VAL A 311 21.72 -17.87 -14.57
N LEU A 312 22.67 -18.76 -14.89
CA LEU A 312 24.10 -18.49 -14.73
C LEU A 312 24.61 -17.38 -15.66
N ARG A 313 24.09 -17.30 -16.89
CA ARG A 313 24.41 -16.20 -17.82
C ARG A 313 23.86 -14.88 -17.29
N ALA A 314 22.60 -14.86 -16.89
CA ALA A 314 21.98 -13.68 -16.28
C ALA A 314 22.72 -13.23 -15.00
N PHE A 315 23.25 -14.18 -14.23
CA PHE A 315 24.10 -13.89 -13.07
C PHE A 315 25.36 -13.13 -13.45
N LEU A 316 26.05 -13.57 -14.51
CA LEU A 316 27.26 -12.93 -15.03
C LEU A 316 26.97 -11.57 -15.68
N ASP A 317 25.83 -11.41 -16.34
CA ASP A 317 25.38 -10.13 -16.90
C ASP A 317 25.16 -9.09 -15.81
N GLY A 318 24.73 -9.52 -14.62
CA GLY A 318 24.64 -8.70 -13.40
C GLY A 318 25.99 -8.28 -12.81
N ARG A 319 27.12 -8.52 -13.51
CA ARG A 319 28.50 -8.15 -13.15
C ARG A 319 28.84 -8.47 -11.69
N PRO A 320 28.80 -9.76 -11.29
CA PRO A 320 29.04 -10.16 -9.91
C PRO A 320 30.52 -10.01 -9.56
N ALA A 321 30.85 -10.15 -8.28
CA ALA A 321 32.24 -10.10 -7.84
C ALA A 321 33.07 -11.19 -8.54
N LYS A 322 34.37 -10.93 -8.78
CA LYS A 322 35.27 -11.84 -9.52
C LYS A 322 35.23 -13.29 -8.99
N GLU A 323 35.20 -13.45 -7.67
CA GLU A 323 35.11 -14.75 -7.00
C GLU A 323 33.80 -15.48 -7.35
N GLN A 324 32.67 -14.77 -7.31
CA GLN A 324 31.37 -15.32 -7.64
C GLN A 324 31.23 -15.61 -9.14
N ALA A 325 31.78 -14.74 -10.00
CA ALA A 325 31.84 -14.97 -11.44
C ALA A 325 32.63 -16.25 -11.76
N ALA A 326 33.71 -16.53 -11.03
CA ALA A 326 34.49 -17.76 -11.21
C ALA A 326 33.67 -19.02 -10.86
N ILE A 327 32.85 -18.97 -9.80
CA ILE A 327 31.91 -20.06 -9.46
C ILE A 327 30.95 -20.32 -10.62
N ALA A 328 30.29 -19.28 -11.12
CA ALA A 328 29.34 -19.41 -12.23
C ALA A 328 29.99 -19.93 -13.52
N ASN A 329 31.17 -19.42 -13.88
CA ASN A 329 31.91 -19.90 -15.05
C ASN A 329 32.30 -21.38 -14.93
N ASN A 330 32.69 -21.84 -13.74
CA ASN A 330 33.00 -23.26 -13.50
C ASN A 330 31.73 -24.13 -13.66
N LEU A 331 30.60 -23.69 -13.11
CA LEU A 331 29.32 -24.38 -13.31
C LEU A 331 28.93 -24.44 -14.79
N ILE A 332 29.02 -23.32 -15.52
CA ILE A 332 28.78 -23.27 -16.97
C ILE A 332 29.68 -24.26 -17.71
N GLN A 333 30.98 -24.29 -17.40
CA GLN A 333 31.94 -25.20 -18.03
C GLN A 333 31.55 -26.66 -17.79
N LYS A 334 31.22 -27.03 -16.54
CA LYS A 334 30.77 -28.39 -16.19
C LYS A 334 29.53 -28.81 -16.95
N LEU A 335 28.56 -27.91 -17.11
CA LEU A 335 27.31 -28.18 -17.85
C LEU A 335 27.49 -28.19 -19.37
N SER A 336 28.58 -27.60 -19.89
CA SER A 336 28.86 -27.52 -21.33
C SER A 336 29.60 -28.75 -21.88
N VAL A 337 30.18 -29.60 -21.01
CA VAL A 337 30.83 -30.85 -21.42
C VAL A 337 29.76 -31.93 -21.60
N PRO A 338 29.61 -32.54 -22.79
CA PRO A 338 28.68 -33.65 -22.98
C PRO A 338 29.06 -34.77 -22.03
N ALA A 339 28.07 -35.32 -21.30
CA ALA A 339 28.30 -36.50 -20.48
C ALA A 339 28.97 -37.59 -21.35
N PRO A 340 30.10 -38.19 -20.91
CA PRO A 340 30.71 -39.26 -21.67
C PRO A 340 29.69 -40.38 -21.88
N PRO A 341 29.66 -41.04 -23.05
CA PRO A 341 28.75 -42.15 -23.29
C PRO A 341 29.00 -43.21 -22.21
N SER A 342 27.96 -43.49 -21.44
CA SER A 342 27.98 -44.48 -20.37
C SER A 342 28.42 -45.83 -20.95
N PRO A 343 29.52 -46.45 -20.49
CA PRO A 343 29.88 -47.77 -20.95
C PRO A 343 28.83 -48.76 -20.43
N ALA A 344 28.27 -49.53 -21.36
CA ALA A 344 27.33 -50.59 -21.04
C ALA A 344 27.94 -51.58 -20.03
N ALA A 345 27.19 -51.80 -18.94
CA ALA A 345 27.21 -52.88 -17.96
C ALA A 345 28.46 -53.76 -17.85
N SER A 346 29.12 -53.74 -16.69
CA SER A 346 29.48 -54.94 -15.89
C SER A 346 30.37 -54.59 -14.69
N GLY A 347 30.12 -55.26 -13.55
CA GLY A 347 31.13 -55.44 -12.51
C GLY A 347 31.01 -54.54 -11.29
N SER A 348 30.53 -55.14 -10.20
CA SER A 348 30.80 -54.78 -8.81
C SER A 348 32.17 -54.14 -8.61
N ASN A 349 32.20 -52.91 -8.08
CA ASN A 349 32.94 -52.59 -6.88
C ASN A 349 32.45 -51.25 -6.30
N SER A 350 31.88 -51.33 -5.10
CA SER A 350 31.58 -50.20 -4.24
C SER A 350 32.86 -49.44 -3.93
N THR A 351 33.08 -48.33 -4.61
CA THR A 351 33.98 -47.29 -4.13
C THR A 351 33.13 -46.09 -3.81
N THR A 352 32.92 -45.89 -2.52
CA THR A 352 32.27 -44.73 -1.93
C THR A 352 32.93 -43.48 -2.51
N MET A 353 32.23 -42.72 -3.36
CA MET A 353 32.64 -41.35 -3.69
C MET A 353 32.33 -40.48 -2.48
N THR A 354 33.15 -40.62 -1.44
CA THR A 354 33.26 -39.65 -0.36
C THR A 354 34.25 -38.58 -0.83
N GLU A 355 33.82 -37.76 -1.76
CA GLU A 355 34.43 -36.46 -1.98
C GLU A 355 33.33 -35.42 -1.77
N THR A 356 32.97 -35.25 -0.50
CA THR A 356 32.52 -33.96 0.03
C THR A 356 33.65 -32.96 -0.23
N ALA A 357 33.78 -32.53 -1.48
CA ALA A 357 34.45 -31.29 -1.79
C ALA A 357 33.63 -30.23 -1.06
N GLU A 358 34.15 -29.76 0.08
CA GLU A 358 33.67 -28.58 0.77
C GLU A 358 33.45 -27.51 -0.29
N LEU A 359 32.18 -27.26 -0.62
CA LEU A 359 31.81 -26.15 -1.46
C LEU A 359 32.37 -24.91 -0.75
N PRO A 360 33.27 -24.14 -1.39
CA PRO A 360 33.83 -22.96 -0.77
C PRO A 360 32.70 -22.09 -0.24
N GLU A 361 32.94 -21.49 0.94
CA GLU A 361 32.04 -20.56 1.60
C GLU A 361 31.40 -19.65 0.54
N LEU A 362 30.08 -19.79 0.30
CA LEU A 362 29.44 -19.01 -0.75
C LEU A 362 29.69 -17.54 -0.41
N PRO A 363 30.40 -16.77 -1.25
CA PRO A 363 30.71 -15.36 -0.97
C PRO A 363 29.45 -14.51 -0.76
N LEU A 364 28.30 -15.06 -1.13
CA LEU A 364 26.94 -14.57 -0.95
C LEU A 364 26.55 -14.38 0.51
N LEU A 365 27.16 -15.09 1.46
CA LEU A 365 26.77 -15.08 2.87
C LEU A 365 27.44 -13.94 3.64
N LYS A 366 27.54 -12.72 3.12
CA LYS A 366 27.99 -11.55 3.91
C LYS A 366 26.79 -10.74 4.41
N PRO A 367 26.73 -10.36 5.70
CA PRO A 367 25.72 -9.43 6.16
C PRO A 367 25.79 -8.12 5.36
N GLU A 368 24.64 -7.72 4.80
CA GLU A 368 24.56 -6.50 4.01
C GLU A 368 24.64 -5.26 4.89
N LEU A 369 25.16 -4.18 4.29
CA LEU A 369 25.02 -2.86 4.86
C LEU A 369 23.61 -2.34 4.53
N PRO A 370 22.96 -1.62 5.44
CA PRO A 370 21.59 -1.16 5.21
C PRO A 370 21.48 -0.30 3.94
N LYS A 371 20.44 -0.57 3.14
CA LYS A 371 20.02 0.19 1.96
C LYS A 371 18.64 0.76 2.23
N TRP A 372 18.38 2.00 1.80
CA TRP A 372 17.15 2.70 2.18
C TRP A 372 15.96 2.50 1.25
N ILE A 373 16.17 2.30 -0.07
CA ILE A 373 15.11 2.10 -1.08
C ILE A 373 15.37 0.83 -1.92
N PRO A 374 14.32 0.07 -2.29
CA PRO A 374 14.43 -1.03 -3.25
C PRO A 374 14.75 -0.54 -4.68
N PRO A 375 15.13 -1.45 -5.61
CA PRO A 375 15.39 -1.08 -7.00
C PRO A 375 14.10 -0.79 -7.77
N ASN A 376 14.22 0.02 -8.82
CA ASN A 376 13.10 0.39 -9.67
C ASN A 376 12.49 -0.83 -10.40
N VAL A 377 11.19 -0.80 -10.73
CA VAL A 377 10.44 -1.86 -11.42
C VAL A 377 11.07 -2.31 -12.74
N ASP A 378 11.69 -1.38 -13.48
CA ASP A 378 12.30 -1.66 -14.79
C ASP A 378 13.74 -2.14 -14.71
N GLU A 379 14.37 -2.07 -13.53
CA GLU A 379 15.77 -2.48 -13.38
C GLU A 379 15.94 -4.01 -13.50
N PHE A 380 14.86 -4.78 -13.32
CA PHE A 380 14.88 -6.23 -13.44
C PHE A 380 13.52 -6.80 -13.90
N LEU A 381 13.58 -7.81 -14.78
CA LEU A 381 12.45 -8.62 -15.22
C LEU A 381 12.42 -9.91 -14.38
N PRO A 382 11.38 -10.16 -13.58
CA PRO A 382 11.29 -11.38 -12.79
C PRO A 382 11.28 -12.62 -13.69
N GLY A 383 11.70 -13.75 -13.14
CA GLY A 383 11.73 -15.01 -13.87
C GLY A 383 10.33 -15.40 -14.35
N VAL A 384 10.24 -15.83 -15.60
CA VAL A 384 9.01 -16.34 -16.21
C VAL A 384 9.28 -17.69 -16.86
N GLU A 385 8.26 -18.53 -16.93
CA GLU A 385 8.34 -19.85 -17.51
C GLU A 385 8.48 -19.77 -19.04
N PRO A 386 9.50 -20.44 -19.63
CA PRO A 386 9.76 -20.34 -21.05
C PRO A 386 8.69 -21.06 -21.88
N GLY A 387 8.34 -20.47 -23.02
CA GLY A 387 7.45 -21.11 -24.00
C GLY A 387 5.95 -21.01 -23.71
N ILE A 388 5.54 -20.32 -22.64
CA ILE A 388 4.13 -20.06 -22.33
C ILE A 388 3.67 -18.78 -23.04
N ALA A 389 2.72 -18.91 -23.96
CA ALA A 389 2.12 -17.76 -24.63
C ALA A 389 1.21 -16.98 -23.67
N CYS A 390 1.35 -15.66 -23.65
CA CYS A 390 0.57 -14.83 -22.73
C CYS A 390 -0.75 -14.35 -23.34
N PRO A 391 -1.92 -14.74 -22.79
CA PRO A 391 -3.23 -14.27 -23.24
C PRO A 391 -3.56 -12.88 -22.64
N LEU A 392 -2.75 -11.86 -22.96
CA LEU A 392 -2.81 -10.52 -22.33
C LEU A 392 -4.23 -9.94 -22.26
N ARG A 393 -5.01 -10.04 -23.34
CA ARG A 393 -6.37 -9.49 -23.36
C ARG A 393 -7.29 -10.18 -22.34
N GLU A 394 -7.25 -11.50 -22.28
CA GLU A 394 -8.06 -12.29 -21.35
C GLU A 394 -7.69 -11.99 -19.89
N ILE A 395 -6.39 -11.89 -19.61
CA ILE A 395 -5.87 -11.55 -18.27
C ILE A 395 -6.35 -10.16 -17.85
N LEU A 396 -6.21 -9.17 -18.74
CA LEU A 396 -6.65 -7.80 -18.45
C LEU A 396 -8.17 -7.74 -18.27
N ASP A 397 -8.95 -8.40 -19.13
CA ASP A 397 -10.41 -8.42 -19.04
C ASP A 397 -10.88 -9.09 -17.74
N GLY A 398 -10.31 -10.23 -17.37
CA GLY A 398 -10.57 -10.89 -16.09
C GLY A 398 -10.20 -10.03 -14.88
N ALA A 399 -9.04 -9.35 -14.93
CA ALA A 399 -8.65 -8.42 -13.86
C ALA A 399 -9.62 -7.23 -13.76
N ALA A 400 -10.13 -6.70 -14.89
CA ALA A 400 -11.17 -5.66 -14.84
C ALA A 400 -12.48 -6.15 -14.24
N ASP A 401 -12.87 -7.39 -14.47
CA ASP A 401 -14.09 -7.96 -13.90
C ASP A 401 -14.02 -7.94 -12.37
N HIS A 402 -12.89 -8.38 -11.79
CA HIS A 402 -12.64 -8.31 -10.36
C HIS A 402 -12.60 -6.88 -9.83
N VAL A 403 -12.00 -5.95 -10.58
CA VAL A 403 -11.97 -4.54 -10.18
C VAL A 403 -13.37 -3.91 -10.22
N ARG A 404 -14.21 -4.27 -11.20
CA ARG A 404 -15.61 -3.81 -11.26
C ARG A 404 -16.45 -4.42 -10.15
N GLU A 405 -16.22 -5.68 -9.80
CA GLU A 405 -16.87 -6.33 -8.66
C GLU A 405 -16.47 -5.65 -7.35
N PHE A 406 -15.17 -5.43 -7.14
CA PHE A 406 -14.64 -4.67 -6.01
C PHE A 406 -15.34 -3.29 -5.89
N MET A 407 -15.48 -2.57 -7.01
CA MET A 407 -16.16 -1.27 -7.02
C MET A 407 -17.64 -1.32 -6.63
N LYS A 408 -18.35 -2.43 -6.87
CA LYS A 408 -19.75 -2.56 -6.44
C LYS A 408 -19.89 -2.76 -4.93
N SER A 409 -18.85 -3.24 -4.27
CA SER A 409 -18.91 -3.63 -2.86
C SER A 409 -18.05 -2.76 -1.94
N VAL A 410 -17.21 -1.88 -2.50
CA VAL A 410 -16.29 -1.02 -1.74
C VAL A 410 -16.95 0.19 -1.08
N ASP A 411 -18.25 0.42 -1.30
CA ASP A 411 -18.97 1.58 -0.76
C ASP A 411 -18.71 1.78 0.75
N ARG A 412 -18.50 0.70 1.51
CA ARG A 412 -18.18 0.77 2.96
C ARG A 412 -17.32 -0.41 3.46
N ILE A 413 -16.06 -0.48 3.02
CA ILE A 413 -15.08 -1.42 3.59
C ILE A 413 -14.36 -0.76 4.77
N THR A 414 -14.24 -1.49 5.87
CA THR A 414 -13.46 -1.05 7.03
C THR A 414 -12.41 -2.07 7.42
N ALA A 415 -11.35 -1.61 8.07
CA ALA A 415 -10.29 -2.46 8.60
C ALA A 415 -9.62 -1.83 9.82
N THR A 416 -8.81 -2.61 10.52
CA THR A 416 -7.75 -2.11 11.39
C THR A 416 -6.47 -1.93 10.57
N GLU A 417 -6.08 -0.68 10.31
CA GLU A 417 -4.79 -0.34 9.70
C GLU A 417 -3.74 -0.14 10.79
N ARG A 418 -2.58 -0.80 10.67
CA ARG A 418 -1.39 -0.50 11.47
C ARG A 418 -0.32 0.09 10.56
N LEU A 419 0.19 1.25 10.94
CA LEU A 419 1.22 2.00 10.23
C LEU A 419 2.51 2.01 11.05
N SER A 420 3.62 1.62 10.44
CA SER A 420 4.97 1.96 10.90
C SER A 420 5.56 3.01 9.97
N HIS A 421 6.09 4.10 10.53
CA HIS A 421 6.70 5.19 9.80
C HIS A 421 8.11 5.42 10.31
N GLN A 422 9.09 5.26 9.42
CA GLN A 422 10.50 5.43 9.73
C GLN A 422 11.07 6.55 8.88
N VAL A 423 11.67 7.56 9.51
CA VAL A 423 12.58 8.48 8.82
C VAL A 423 13.93 7.79 8.79
N VAL A 424 14.48 7.61 7.60
CA VAL A 424 15.75 6.93 7.39
C VAL A 424 16.80 7.91 6.88
N ASN A 425 18.05 7.70 7.28
CA ASN A 425 19.17 8.47 6.73
C ASN A 425 19.64 7.88 5.38
N GLU A 426 20.70 8.46 4.81
CA GLU A 426 21.27 8.01 3.53
C GLU A 426 21.81 6.59 3.54
N TRP A 427 22.07 6.05 4.73
CA TRP A 427 22.56 4.69 4.93
C TRP A 427 21.46 3.71 5.32
N GLY A 428 20.18 4.09 5.21
CA GLY A 428 19.04 3.21 5.51
C GLY A 428 18.80 2.93 7.00
N LEU A 429 19.50 3.63 7.91
CA LEU A 429 19.23 3.50 9.36
C LEU A 429 18.07 4.40 9.75
N ALA A 430 17.13 3.85 10.52
CA ALA A 430 16.01 4.60 11.08
C ALA A 430 16.52 5.61 12.13
N THR A 431 16.24 6.89 11.90
CA THR A 431 16.61 8.00 12.79
C THR A 431 15.45 8.35 13.73
N ARG A 432 14.22 8.07 13.29
CA ARG A 432 12.98 8.19 14.04
C ARG A 432 12.02 7.11 13.55
N GLU A 433 11.33 6.46 14.47
CA GLU A 433 10.23 5.55 14.16
C GLU A 433 8.98 6.00 14.94
N GLU A 434 7.84 6.00 14.25
CA GLU A 434 6.52 6.19 14.85
C GLU A 434 5.59 5.08 14.38
N LYS A 435 4.83 4.51 15.31
CA LYS A 435 3.80 3.50 15.01
C LYS A 435 2.42 4.06 15.34
N ARG A 436 1.45 3.84 14.45
CA ARG A 436 0.06 4.26 14.59
C ARG A 436 -0.88 3.09 14.28
N SER A 437 -2.07 3.12 14.85
CA SER A 437 -3.15 2.22 14.51
C SER A 437 -4.39 3.06 14.23
N PHE A 438 -5.13 2.70 13.19
CA PHE A 438 -6.32 3.42 12.74
C PHE A 438 -7.49 2.47 12.54
N ASN A 439 -8.69 2.95 12.88
CA ASN A 439 -9.92 2.46 12.30
C ASN A 439 -9.99 3.03 10.88
N TYR A 440 -9.73 2.16 9.91
CA TYR A 440 -9.63 2.50 8.51
C TYR A 440 -10.98 2.30 7.83
N VAL A 441 -11.39 3.28 7.03
CA VAL A 441 -12.57 3.19 6.16
C VAL A 441 -12.16 3.63 4.77
N VAL A 442 -12.59 2.89 3.75
CA VAL A 442 -12.49 3.29 2.36
C VAL A 442 -13.86 3.21 1.70
N SER A 443 -14.13 4.20 0.84
CA SER A 443 -15.26 4.24 -0.07
C SER A 443 -14.76 4.65 -1.44
N ILE A 444 -15.18 3.94 -2.49
CA ILE A 444 -14.88 4.31 -3.87
C ILE A 444 -16.19 4.38 -4.62
N SER A 445 -16.48 5.55 -5.17
CA SER A 445 -17.73 5.81 -5.87
C SER A 445 -17.47 6.48 -7.21
N GLU A 446 -18.35 6.23 -8.17
CA GLU A 446 -18.32 6.94 -9.43
C GLU A 446 -19.08 8.26 -9.30
N VAL A 447 -18.35 9.39 -9.38
CA VAL A 447 -18.95 10.73 -9.24
C VAL A 447 -19.44 11.26 -10.58
N SER A 448 -18.77 10.86 -11.66
CA SER A 448 -19.18 11.12 -13.04
C SER A 448 -18.56 10.06 -13.96
N PRO A 449 -19.12 9.83 -15.16
CA PRO A 449 -18.61 8.85 -16.10
C PRO A 449 -17.10 8.98 -16.34
N GLY A 450 -16.33 7.96 -15.94
CA GLY A 450 -14.87 7.95 -16.11
C GLY A 450 -14.07 8.64 -14.99
N TYR A 451 -14.73 9.07 -13.92
CA TYR A 451 -14.08 9.69 -12.76
C TYR A 451 -14.56 9.04 -11.45
N LEU A 452 -13.66 8.29 -10.82
CA LEU A 452 -13.90 7.67 -9.52
C LEU A 452 -13.35 8.56 -8.40
N SER A 453 -14.17 8.78 -7.36
CA SER A 453 -13.71 9.33 -6.09
C SER A 453 -13.24 8.21 -5.20
N VAL A 454 -12.08 8.39 -4.57
CA VAL A 454 -11.56 7.50 -3.53
C VAL A 454 -11.52 8.30 -2.26
N GLU A 455 -12.38 7.97 -1.31
CA GLU A 455 -12.44 8.59 0.00
C GLU A 455 -11.93 7.61 1.05
N GLU A 456 -10.98 8.05 1.85
CA GLU A 456 -10.41 7.22 2.91
C GLU A 456 -10.30 7.98 4.23
N TYR A 457 -10.76 7.35 5.30
CA TYR A 457 -10.84 7.93 6.63
C TYR A 457 -10.00 7.12 7.61
N ARG A 458 -9.29 7.82 8.50
CA ARG A 458 -8.55 7.22 9.62
C ARG A 458 -9.16 7.76 10.89
N ASN A 459 -9.76 6.88 11.69
CA ASN A 459 -10.50 7.27 12.90
C ASN A 459 -11.60 8.32 12.61
N GLY A 460 -12.26 8.21 11.45
CA GLY A 460 -13.33 9.13 11.04
C GLY A 460 -12.88 10.49 10.51
N THR A 461 -11.58 10.72 10.31
CA THR A 461 -11.06 11.99 9.76
C THR A 461 -10.15 11.80 8.55
N THR A 462 -10.06 12.83 7.73
CA THR A 462 -9.14 12.97 6.60
C THR A 462 -7.99 13.95 6.90
N ASP A 463 -7.93 14.50 8.12
CA ASP A 463 -6.90 15.44 8.53
C ASP A 463 -5.50 14.81 8.46
N LEU A 464 -4.57 15.50 7.81
CA LEU A 464 -3.17 15.08 7.70
C LEU A 464 -2.50 14.97 9.07
N SER A 465 -2.95 15.71 10.08
CA SER A 465 -2.37 15.75 11.43
C SER A 465 -2.36 14.39 12.14
N VAL A 466 -3.24 13.46 11.77
CA VAL A 466 -3.26 12.10 12.33
C VAL A 466 -2.11 11.23 11.82
N PHE A 467 -1.45 11.64 10.73
CA PHE A 467 -0.32 10.94 10.16
C PHE A 467 1.02 11.51 10.63
N PRO A 468 2.04 10.66 10.83
CA PRO A 468 3.40 11.12 11.05
C PRO A 468 3.88 12.06 9.93
N ASP A 469 4.53 13.15 10.32
CA ASP A 469 4.99 14.25 9.44
C ASP A 469 3.92 14.96 8.62
N ALA A 470 2.63 14.77 8.94
CA ALA A 470 1.49 15.27 8.18
C ALA A 470 1.50 14.82 6.70
N ILE A 471 1.98 13.60 6.46
CA ILE A 471 1.99 12.96 5.14
C ILE A 471 0.96 11.84 5.17
N ALA A 472 -0.15 11.94 4.43
CA ALA A 472 -1.10 10.84 4.35
C ALA A 472 -0.61 9.74 3.41
N THR A 473 -0.96 8.49 3.73
CA THR A 473 -0.91 7.38 2.77
C THR A 473 -2.35 7.13 2.34
N THR A 474 -2.68 7.35 1.07
CA THR A 474 -4.01 7.12 0.50
C THR A 474 -3.89 6.42 -0.85
N GLY A 475 -4.95 5.77 -1.30
CA GLY A 475 -5.07 5.12 -2.60
C GLY A 475 -4.54 3.69 -2.66
N LEU A 476 -4.26 3.04 -1.53
CA LEU A 476 -3.74 1.65 -1.54
C LEU A 476 -4.75 0.65 -2.12
N PRO A 477 -6.04 0.64 -1.71
CA PRO A 477 -7.05 -0.19 -2.37
C PRO A 477 -7.33 0.25 -3.81
N ALA A 478 -7.15 1.53 -4.11
CA ALA A 478 -7.39 2.09 -5.44
C ALA A 478 -6.28 1.77 -6.46
N ALA A 479 -5.13 1.21 -6.03
CA ALA A 479 -4.03 0.90 -6.94
C ALA A 479 -4.45 -0.05 -8.08
N VAL A 480 -5.31 -1.02 -7.80
CA VAL A 480 -5.82 -1.99 -8.80
C VAL A 480 -6.71 -1.36 -9.87
N LEU A 481 -7.19 -0.12 -9.66
CA LEU A 481 -8.02 0.59 -10.65
C LEU A 481 -7.26 0.84 -11.97
N VAL A 482 -5.93 0.67 -12.00
CA VAL A 482 -5.16 0.66 -13.26
C VAL A 482 -5.73 -0.34 -14.29
N PHE A 483 -6.36 -1.42 -13.84
CA PHE A 483 -7.00 -2.43 -14.68
C PHE A 483 -8.44 -2.10 -15.07
N HIS A 484 -9.07 -1.13 -14.38
CA HIS A 484 -10.44 -0.70 -14.69
C HIS A 484 -10.49 -0.12 -16.12
N PRO A 485 -11.55 -0.39 -16.92
CA PRO A 485 -11.66 0.11 -18.29
C PRO A 485 -11.52 1.63 -18.43
N TYR A 486 -11.87 2.40 -17.40
CA TYR A 486 -11.69 3.86 -17.40
C TYR A 486 -10.23 4.29 -17.47
N TYR A 487 -9.32 3.57 -16.83
CA TYR A 487 -7.92 3.98 -16.68
C TYR A 487 -6.97 3.17 -17.54
N ARG A 488 -7.30 1.91 -17.86
CA ARG A 488 -6.43 0.98 -18.60
C ARG A 488 -5.82 1.60 -19.85
N ASP A 489 -6.61 2.35 -20.63
CA ASP A 489 -6.16 2.95 -21.90
C ASP A 489 -5.14 4.08 -21.72
N ASP A 490 -4.99 4.61 -20.51
CA ASP A 490 -3.99 5.61 -20.17
C ASP A 490 -2.59 5.00 -20.00
N TYR A 491 -2.48 3.67 -19.93
CA TYR A 491 -1.23 2.94 -19.73
C TYR A 491 -0.86 2.07 -20.94
N ASP A 492 0.44 1.92 -21.17
CA ASP A 492 0.99 0.87 -22.01
C ASP A 492 1.07 -0.42 -21.18
N MET A 493 0.35 -1.46 -21.58
CA MET A 493 0.23 -2.74 -20.85
C MET A 493 0.98 -3.82 -21.63
N ARG A 494 1.93 -4.50 -20.99
CA ARG A 494 2.72 -5.57 -21.61
C ARG A 494 2.79 -6.77 -20.70
N CYS A 495 2.56 -7.93 -21.26
CA CYS A 495 2.79 -9.17 -20.54
C CYS A 495 4.27 -9.54 -20.60
N GLU A 496 4.85 -9.81 -19.44
CA GLU A 496 6.23 -10.27 -19.32
C GLU A 496 6.31 -11.80 -19.25
N GLY A 497 5.24 -12.47 -18.77
CA GLY A 497 5.11 -13.92 -18.80
C GLY A 497 4.43 -14.48 -17.55
N LEU A 498 4.34 -15.81 -17.46
CA LEU A 498 3.81 -16.52 -16.31
C LEU A 498 4.96 -16.91 -15.39
N GLY A 499 4.86 -16.64 -14.10
CA GLY A 499 5.87 -17.05 -13.14
C GLY A 499 5.28 -17.55 -11.83
N PRO A 500 6.13 -18.11 -10.95
CA PRO A 500 5.72 -18.55 -9.64
C PRO A 500 5.34 -17.34 -8.76
N TRP A 501 4.33 -17.53 -7.92
CA TRP A 501 3.89 -16.58 -6.90
C TRP A 501 3.41 -17.34 -5.65
N LYS A 502 4.24 -17.33 -4.60
CA LYS A 502 4.02 -18.10 -3.36
C LYS A 502 3.62 -19.56 -3.70
N ASP A 503 2.47 -20.03 -3.23
CA ASP A 503 1.96 -21.39 -3.49
C ASP A 503 1.15 -21.50 -4.81
N SER A 504 1.30 -20.55 -5.74
CA SER A 504 0.52 -20.45 -6.97
C SER A 504 1.35 -19.90 -8.14
N ARG A 505 0.70 -19.67 -9.29
CA ARG A 505 1.30 -19.05 -10.47
C ARG A 505 0.56 -17.74 -10.80
N ALA A 506 1.30 -16.76 -11.30
CA ALA A 506 0.75 -15.46 -11.65
C ALA A 506 1.40 -14.89 -12.91
N TRP A 507 0.55 -14.33 -13.77
CA TRP A 507 0.94 -13.51 -14.91
C TRP A 507 1.56 -12.20 -14.43
N GLN A 508 2.71 -11.85 -14.99
CA GLN A 508 3.41 -10.62 -14.71
C GLN A 508 3.07 -9.60 -15.80
N ILE A 509 2.34 -8.56 -15.43
CA ILE A 509 1.89 -7.51 -16.35
C ILE A 509 2.58 -6.20 -15.97
N HIS A 510 3.50 -5.75 -16.82
CA HIS A 510 4.11 -4.44 -16.73
C HIS A 510 3.17 -3.38 -17.30
N PHE A 511 3.08 -2.23 -16.63
CA PHE A 511 2.32 -1.08 -17.08
C PHE A 511 3.09 0.24 -16.89
N SER A 512 2.94 1.17 -17.84
CA SER A 512 3.53 2.51 -17.74
C SER A 512 2.60 3.58 -18.27
N GLN A 513 2.47 4.69 -17.55
CA GLN A 513 1.65 5.83 -17.97
C GLN A 513 2.10 6.35 -19.35
N LYS A 514 1.16 6.52 -20.28
CA LYS A 514 1.43 7.08 -21.61
C LYS A 514 1.67 8.60 -21.53
N PRO A 515 2.70 9.16 -22.18
CA PRO A 515 3.07 10.59 -22.07
C PRO A 515 1.99 11.61 -22.46
N LYS A 516 1.02 11.24 -23.31
CA LYS A 516 -0.05 12.12 -23.81
C LYS A 516 -1.42 11.84 -23.19
N LYS A 517 -1.48 10.92 -22.23
CA LYS A 517 -2.70 10.55 -21.52
C LYS A 517 -2.67 11.18 -20.12
N PRO A 518 -3.83 11.55 -19.57
CA PRO A 518 -3.88 12.18 -18.26
C PRO A 518 -3.49 11.17 -17.16
N SER A 519 -2.71 11.62 -16.18
CA SER A 519 -2.51 10.89 -14.93
C SER A 519 -3.68 11.20 -14.02
N ARG A 520 -4.60 10.24 -13.86
CA ARG A 520 -5.86 10.44 -13.09
C ARG A 520 -5.94 9.61 -11.82
N LEU A 521 -5.11 8.57 -11.72
CA LEU A 521 -5.23 7.56 -10.68
C LEU A 521 -4.48 7.94 -9.38
N ARG A 522 -3.39 8.72 -9.50
CA ARG A 522 -2.57 9.10 -8.36
C ARG A 522 -2.19 10.57 -8.42
N GLY A 523 -2.03 11.17 -7.24
CA GLY A 523 -1.53 12.53 -7.10
C GLY A 523 -1.13 12.86 -5.66
N TYR A 524 -0.34 13.91 -5.50
CA TYR A 524 0.06 14.45 -4.20
C TYR A 524 -0.66 15.76 -3.90
N ARG A 525 -1.10 15.92 -2.66
CA ARG A 525 -1.54 17.22 -2.12
C ARG A 525 -0.46 17.78 -1.20
N ALA A 526 -0.10 19.04 -1.42
CA ALA A 526 0.90 19.70 -0.59
C ALA A 526 0.36 20.12 0.80
N ALA A 527 -0.96 20.25 0.94
CA ALA A 527 -1.74 20.60 2.14
C ALA A 527 -3.14 19.94 2.06
N VAL A 528 -3.88 19.88 3.18
CA VAL A 528 -5.23 19.25 3.28
C VAL A 528 -6.17 19.73 2.16
N ASP A 529 -6.24 21.05 1.95
CA ASP A 529 -7.08 21.71 0.94
C ASP A 529 -6.28 22.13 -0.31
N GLY A 530 -5.05 21.66 -0.45
CA GLY A 530 -4.19 21.97 -1.59
C GLY A 530 -4.64 21.25 -2.86
N PRO A 531 -4.33 21.80 -4.06
CA PRO A 531 -4.63 21.13 -5.31
C PRO A 531 -3.93 19.77 -5.39
N LEU A 532 -4.64 18.77 -5.93
CA LEU A 532 -4.07 17.47 -6.24
C LEU A 532 -3.13 17.61 -7.44
N THR A 533 -1.84 17.39 -7.22
CA THR A 533 -0.83 17.36 -8.28
C THR A 533 -0.74 15.93 -8.82
N PRO A 534 -1.20 15.65 -10.04
CA PRO A 534 -1.18 14.30 -10.56
C PRO A 534 0.24 13.77 -10.75
N ILE A 535 0.44 12.47 -10.51
CA ILE A 535 1.73 11.82 -10.70
C ILE A 535 1.63 10.74 -11.77
N ALA A 536 2.60 10.74 -12.68
CA ALA A 536 2.78 9.65 -13.63
C ALA A 536 3.62 8.55 -12.98
N PHE A 537 3.21 7.30 -13.16
CA PHE A 537 3.89 6.16 -12.58
C PHE A 537 3.88 4.98 -13.54
N LYS A 538 4.72 4.01 -13.21
CA LYS A 538 4.85 2.71 -13.87
C LYS A 538 4.86 1.62 -12.81
N GLY A 539 4.68 0.38 -13.23
CA GLY A 539 4.64 -0.73 -12.30
C GLY A 539 4.51 -2.08 -12.96
N ARG A 540 4.42 -3.09 -12.11
CA ARG A 540 4.23 -4.49 -12.46
C ARG A 540 3.17 -5.07 -11.54
N ALA A 541 2.22 -5.80 -12.09
CA ALA A 541 1.23 -6.53 -11.33
C ALA A 541 1.40 -8.03 -11.52
N TRP A 542 1.18 -8.77 -10.46
CA TRP A 542 1.05 -10.22 -10.48
C TRP A 542 -0.43 -10.56 -10.45
N ILE A 543 -0.90 -11.24 -11.48
CA ILE A 543 -2.30 -11.58 -11.71
C ILE A 543 -2.42 -13.10 -11.75
N GLN A 544 -3.12 -13.69 -10.78
CA GLN A 544 -3.18 -15.14 -10.60
C GLN A 544 -3.68 -15.87 -11.87
N GLU A 545 -3.01 -16.96 -12.24
CA GLU A 545 -3.18 -17.65 -13.53
C GLU A 545 -4.64 -17.99 -13.85
N ASN A 546 -5.34 -18.64 -12.91
CA ASN A 546 -6.66 -19.23 -13.17
C ASN A 546 -7.82 -18.31 -12.79
N THR A 547 -7.60 -17.39 -11.86
CA THR A 547 -8.68 -16.53 -11.33
C THR A 547 -8.62 -15.13 -11.91
N HIS A 548 -7.49 -14.70 -12.47
CA HIS A 548 -7.21 -13.32 -12.85
C HIS A 548 -7.29 -12.30 -11.71
N GLN A 549 -7.16 -12.74 -10.46
CA GLN A 549 -7.07 -11.84 -9.30
C GLN A 549 -5.71 -11.15 -9.24
N VAL A 550 -5.70 -9.85 -8.97
CA VAL A 550 -4.45 -9.12 -8.71
C VAL A 550 -3.97 -9.47 -7.29
N VAL A 551 -2.80 -10.10 -7.18
CA VAL A 551 -2.25 -10.59 -5.90
C VAL A 551 -1.09 -9.75 -5.38
N ARG A 552 -0.41 -9.01 -6.26
CA ARG A 552 0.63 -8.03 -5.90
C ARG A 552 0.69 -6.93 -6.94
N MET A 553 1.03 -5.72 -6.49
CA MET A 553 1.41 -4.62 -7.37
C MET A 553 2.65 -3.92 -6.84
N GLU A 554 3.63 -3.73 -7.72
CA GLU A 554 4.82 -2.94 -7.46
C GLU A 554 4.81 -1.71 -8.38
N THR A 555 5.12 -0.53 -7.85
CA THR A 555 5.10 0.72 -8.62
C THR A 555 6.25 1.64 -8.28
N ASP A 556 6.64 2.46 -9.26
CA ASP A 556 7.61 3.54 -9.11
C ASP A 556 7.13 4.79 -9.84
N LEU A 557 7.65 5.95 -9.44
CA LEU A 557 7.50 7.17 -10.23
C LEU A 557 8.04 6.96 -11.65
N LEU A 558 7.33 7.50 -12.63
CA LEU A 558 7.82 7.54 -14.00
C LEU A 558 9.02 8.49 -14.11
N SER A 559 8.98 9.61 -13.36
CA SER A 559 10.03 10.61 -13.29
C SER A 559 9.97 11.38 -11.97
N ALA A 560 11.12 11.86 -11.49
CA ALA A 560 11.19 12.76 -10.34
C ALA A 560 10.41 14.06 -10.61
N MET A 561 9.88 14.65 -9.53
CA MET A 561 9.04 15.85 -9.54
C MET A 561 9.62 16.92 -8.60
N PRO A 562 10.63 17.69 -9.04
CA PRO A 562 11.29 18.70 -8.22
C PRO A 562 10.35 19.79 -7.68
N GLU A 563 9.28 20.11 -8.39
CA GLU A 563 8.27 21.12 -8.05
C GLU A 563 7.53 20.84 -6.75
N ILE A 564 7.31 19.56 -6.43
CA ILE A 564 6.76 19.10 -5.14
C ILE A 564 7.82 18.46 -4.25
N LYS A 565 9.10 18.53 -4.66
CA LYS A 565 10.27 17.92 -4.02
C LYS A 565 10.09 16.42 -3.77
N LEU A 566 9.49 15.71 -4.73
CA LEU A 566 9.35 14.26 -4.71
C LEU A 566 10.36 13.67 -5.69
N PHE A 567 11.44 13.09 -5.17
CA PHE A 567 12.56 12.61 -6.00
C PHE A 567 12.52 11.10 -6.26
N ALA A 568 11.89 10.35 -5.36
CA ALA A 568 11.69 8.92 -5.51
C ALA A 568 10.40 8.52 -4.79
N GLU A 569 9.68 7.58 -5.37
CA GLU A 569 8.64 6.82 -4.70
C GLU A 569 8.69 5.40 -5.23
N HIS A 570 8.66 4.44 -4.32
CA HIS A 570 8.56 3.02 -4.60
C HIS A 570 7.50 2.42 -3.68
N MET A 571 6.59 1.62 -4.23
CA MET A 571 5.51 1.02 -3.46
C MET A 571 5.30 -0.43 -3.87
N ASP A 572 5.21 -1.31 -2.89
CA ASP A 572 4.92 -2.73 -3.05
C ASP A 572 3.68 -3.08 -2.22
N ILE A 573 2.59 -3.48 -2.88
CA ILE A 573 1.31 -3.81 -2.27
C ILE A 573 1.03 -5.29 -2.48
N GLU A 574 0.75 -6.00 -1.40
CA GLU A 574 0.23 -7.37 -1.48
C GLU A 574 -1.26 -7.39 -1.21
N PHE A 575 -2.00 -8.10 -2.05
CA PHE A 575 -3.44 -8.32 -1.91
C PHE A 575 -3.69 -9.75 -1.44
N GLY A 576 -4.66 -9.91 -0.53
CA GLY A 576 -5.04 -11.20 0.02
C GLY A 576 -6.56 -11.37 0.05
N PRO A 577 -7.04 -12.63 0.04
CA PRO A 577 -8.46 -12.91 0.13
C PRO A 577 -9.00 -12.52 1.50
N VAL A 578 -10.16 -11.88 1.50
CA VAL A 578 -10.95 -11.53 2.67
C VAL A 578 -12.35 -12.09 2.46
N THR A 579 -12.75 -13.02 3.33
CA THR A 579 -14.07 -13.65 3.28
C THR A 579 -15.06 -12.90 4.16
N PHE A 580 -16.11 -12.38 3.54
CA PHE A 580 -17.22 -11.72 4.24
C PHE A 580 -18.37 -12.71 4.42
N HIS A 581 -18.53 -13.22 5.64
CA HIS A 581 -19.52 -14.24 5.98
C HIS A 581 -20.98 -13.79 5.74
N SER A 582 -21.25 -12.48 5.76
CA SER A 582 -22.58 -11.93 5.53
C SER A 582 -23.06 -12.04 4.09
N GLN A 583 -22.16 -12.05 3.10
CA GLN A 583 -22.51 -12.12 1.67
C GLN A 583 -21.97 -13.36 0.95
N LYS A 584 -21.18 -14.21 1.62
CA LYS A 584 -20.44 -15.33 1.00
C LYS A 584 -19.55 -14.87 -0.17
N GLU A 585 -19.06 -13.64 -0.10
CA GLU A 585 -18.18 -13.04 -1.08
C GLU A 585 -16.73 -13.07 -0.58
N ASN A 586 -15.79 -13.32 -1.49
CA ASN A 586 -14.36 -13.23 -1.26
C ASN A 586 -13.83 -12.03 -2.04
N MET A 587 -13.14 -11.11 -1.37
CA MET A 587 -12.52 -9.95 -2.02
C MET A 587 -11.01 -9.97 -1.81
N TRP A 588 -10.27 -9.56 -2.83
CA TRP A 588 -8.83 -9.35 -2.72
C TRP A 588 -8.55 -7.91 -2.30
N LEU A 589 -8.19 -7.72 -1.04
CA LEU A 589 -7.93 -6.41 -0.44
C LEU A 589 -6.46 -6.31 -0.02
N PRO A 590 -5.90 -5.09 0.11
CA PRO A 590 -4.53 -4.91 0.57
C PRO A 590 -4.30 -5.61 1.92
N ALA A 591 -3.44 -6.63 1.95
CA ALA A 591 -3.01 -7.25 3.20
C ALA A 591 -1.88 -6.42 3.83
N SER A 592 -0.95 -5.95 2.99
CA SER A 592 0.15 -5.09 3.40
C SER A 592 0.62 -4.19 2.26
N ALA A 593 1.25 -3.07 2.61
CA ALA A 593 1.96 -2.23 1.67
C ALA A 593 3.27 -1.71 2.29
N ASP A 594 4.37 -1.83 1.56
CA ASP A 594 5.65 -1.21 1.90
C ASP A 594 5.92 -0.05 0.92
N ILE A 595 6.16 1.14 1.45
CA ILE A 595 6.25 2.38 0.68
C ILE A 595 7.53 3.12 1.07
N TYR A 596 8.28 3.55 0.06
CA TYR A 596 9.51 4.30 0.20
C TYR A 596 9.38 5.60 -0.56
N PHE A 597 9.74 6.72 0.04
CA PHE A 597 9.74 7.99 -0.68
C PHE A 597 10.82 8.93 -0.20
N ASP A 598 11.41 9.65 -1.16
CA ASP A 598 12.22 10.84 -0.92
C ASP A 598 11.36 12.06 -1.20
N LEU A 599 10.81 12.63 -0.12
CA LEU A 599 9.89 13.76 -0.18
C LEU A 599 10.39 14.90 0.71
N ARG A 600 10.59 16.06 0.10
CA ARG A 600 11.03 17.30 0.77
C ARG A 600 12.35 17.11 1.52
N GLY A 601 13.26 16.30 0.98
CA GLY A 601 14.59 16.02 1.56
C GLY A 601 14.56 15.03 2.73
N ARG A 602 13.42 14.37 2.97
CA ARG A 602 13.29 13.30 3.96
C ARG A 602 13.09 11.99 3.22
N ARG A 603 13.93 11.01 3.56
CA ARG A 603 13.75 9.62 3.15
C ARG A 603 12.90 8.92 4.18
N ILE A 604 11.81 8.33 3.72
CA ILE A 604 10.81 7.71 4.58
C ILE A 604 10.57 6.30 4.09
N ARG A 605 10.54 5.35 5.03
CA ARG A 605 9.99 4.00 4.84
C ARG A 605 8.69 3.91 5.63
N ARG A 606 7.62 3.46 4.98
CA ARG A 606 6.34 3.17 5.61
C ARG A 606 5.94 1.74 5.36
N ARG A 607 5.39 1.12 6.40
CA ARG A 607 4.74 -0.18 6.31
C ARG A 607 3.32 -0.06 6.83
N ASN A 608 2.36 -0.44 6.00
CA ASN A 608 0.94 -0.51 6.32
C ASN A 608 0.53 -1.99 6.34
N THR A 609 -0.20 -2.41 7.36
CA THR A 609 -0.83 -3.74 7.42
C THR A 609 -2.29 -3.59 7.76
N PHE A 610 -3.16 -4.29 7.05
CA PHE A 610 -4.60 -4.23 7.26
C PHE A 610 -5.10 -5.56 7.80
N THR A 611 -5.94 -5.51 8.83
CA THR A 611 -6.49 -6.68 9.51
C THR A 611 -7.94 -6.42 9.88
N ASN A 612 -8.69 -7.47 10.23
CA ASN A 612 -10.08 -7.35 10.69
C ASN A 612 -10.96 -6.59 9.70
N TYR A 613 -10.88 -6.96 8.42
CA TYR A 613 -11.75 -6.36 7.41
C TYR A 613 -13.23 -6.67 7.72
N LEU A 614 -14.07 -5.65 7.65
CA LEU A 614 -15.52 -5.77 7.81
C LEU A 614 -16.21 -5.04 6.65
N LEU A 615 -17.28 -5.68 6.16
CA LEU A 615 -18.17 -5.12 5.16
C LEU A 615 -19.47 -4.70 5.85
N PHE A 616 -19.86 -3.44 5.68
CA PHE A 616 -21.13 -2.95 6.21
C PHE A 616 -22.26 -3.25 5.20
N THR A 617 -23.18 -4.14 5.59
CA THR A 617 -24.35 -4.50 4.78
C THR A 617 -25.65 -4.20 5.53
N VAL A 618 -26.55 -3.42 4.94
CA VAL A 618 -27.91 -3.22 5.48
C VAL A 618 -28.83 -4.25 4.82
N ASN A 619 -29.35 -5.22 5.57
CA ASN A 619 -30.31 -6.21 5.08
C ASN A 619 -31.70 -5.93 5.66
N GLU A 620 -32.66 -5.51 4.84
CA GLU A 620 -34.06 -5.38 5.24
C GLU A 620 -34.82 -6.70 5.06
N LYS A 621 -35.44 -7.22 6.12
CA LYS A 621 -36.46 -8.27 6.02
C LYS A 621 -37.83 -7.63 6.26
N GLN A 622 -38.50 -7.18 5.20
CA GLN A 622 -39.91 -6.80 5.29
C GLN A 622 -40.79 -8.05 5.34
N SER A 623 -41.50 -8.24 6.45
CA SER A 623 -42.66 -9.13 6.53
C SER A 623 -43.91 -8.27 6.37
N ILE A 624 -44.52 -8.31 5.19
CA ILE A 624 -45.80 -7.64 4.94
C ILE A 624 -46.90 -8.54 5.49
N SER A 625 -47.48 -8.15 6.62
CA SER A 625 -48.71 -8.79 7.13
C SER A 625 -49.90 -8.33 6.26
N ALA A 626 -50.86 -9.21 5.98
CA ALA A 626 -52.08 -8.82 5.28
C ALA A 626 -52.82 -7.70 6.06
N PRO A 627 -53.47 -6.75 5.36
CA PRO A 627 -54.18 -5.65 6.01
C PRO A 627 -55.25 -6.16 6.98
N LYS A 628 -55.35 -5.56 8.17
CA LYS A 628 -56.48 -5.83 9.07
C LYS A 628 -57.77 -5.32 8.42
N GLU A 629 -58.73 -6.22 8.20
CA GLU A 629 -60.08 -5.87 7.75
C GLU A 629 -60.69 -4.82 8.70
N SER A 630 -61.14 -3.70 8.11
CA SER A 630 -61.84 -2.63 8.81
C SER A 630 -63.18 -3.15 9.31
N LYS A 631 -63.37 -3.18 10.62
CA LYS A 631 -64.70 -3.41 11.22
C LYS A 631 -65.63 -2.26 10.82
N SER A 632 -66.60 -2.56 9.96
CA SER A 632 -67.77 -1.73 9.74
C SER A 632 -68.61 -1.66 11.02
N THR A 633 -68.67 -0.50 11.64
CA THR A 633 -69.75 -0.15 12.58
C THR A 633 -71.00 0.10 11.76
N ASP A 634 -71.91 -0.86 11.73
CA ASP A 634 -73.31 -0.62 11.38
C ASP A 634 -74.16 -0.78 12.64
N GLU A 635 -74.74 0.34 13.07
CA GLU A 635 -75.83 0.37 14.05
C GLU A 635 -77.06 -0.29 13.46
N SER A 636 -77.74 -1.05 14.31
CA SER A 636 -78.96 -1.77 14.05
C SER A 636 -80.07 -0.92 13.41
N SER A 637 -80.63 -1.37 12.29
CA SER A 637 -82.07 -1.29 12.11
C SER A 637 -82.62 -2.59 11.51
N THR A 638 -83.41 -3.24 12.36
CA THR A 638 -84.41 -4.27 12.13
C THR A 638 -85.05 -4.30 10.73
N SER A 639 -85.04 -5.46 10.07
CA SER A 639 -86.25 -6.28 9.92
C SER A 639 -86.00 -7.56 9.10
N VAL A 640 -86.62 -8.62 9.58
CA VAL A 640 -86.58 -10.03 9.19
C VAL A 640 -87.79 -10.27 8.23
N PRO A 641 -87.98 -11.41 7.56
CA PRO A 641 -87.26 -12.00 6.43
C PRO A 641 -88.22 -12.52 5.32
N ARG A 642 -87.67 -13.02 4.20
CA ARG A 642 -88.04 -14.25 3.45
C ARG A 642 -87.65 -14.07 1.98
N SER A 643 -86.69 -14.84 1.44
CA SER A 643 -86.89 -16.19 0.87
C SER A 643 -87.95 -16.13 -0.24
N VAL A 644 -87.63 -16.31 -1.53
CA VAL A 644 -87.31 -17.61 -2.16
C VAL A 644 -86.61 -17.38 -3.54
N ARG A 645 -85.55 -18.19 -3.79
CA ARG A 645 -85.04 -18.86 -5.02
C ARG A 645 -85.74 -18.62 -6.41
N PRO A 646 -85.17 -19.13 -7.54
CA PRO A 646 -83.77 -19.09 -8.04
C PRO A 646 -83.72 -18.86 -9.58
N LEU A 647 -82.51 -19.02 -10.16
CA LEU A 647 -82.18 -19.33 -11.58
C LEU A 647 -82.23 -18.19 -12.61
N GLY A 648 -81.13 -18.08 -13.36
CA GLY A 648 -81.22 -17.79 -14.80
C GLY A 648 -80.20 -16.80 -15.34
N ASN A 649 -79.11 -17.39 -15.85
CA ASN A 649 -78.13 -16.90 -16.83
C ASN A 649 -77.10 -15.83 -16.43
#